data_AF-A0A5C4SHU7-F1
#
_entry.id   AF-A0A5C4SHU7-F1
#
_cell.length_a   1.000
_cell.length_b   1.000
_cell.length_c   1.000
_cell.angle_alpha   90.00
_cell.angle_beta   90.00
_cell.angle_gamma   90.00
#
_symmetry.space_group_name_H-M   'P 1'
#
loop_
_entity.id
_entity.type
_entity.pdbx_description
1 polymer ?
#
loop_
_entity_poly.entity_id
_entity_poly.type
_entity_poly.pdbx_seq_one_letter_code
_entity_poly.pdbx_strand_id
1 'polypeptide(L)'
;MSLADLQLRIKTGSVPSPRSSSILAFLDLSHAALGTETFHDPSVLESEQTFSVAFPFEPEEALATAFGDPAIYGRCRNSIRRHTLLAGAWPDDPYPLLNQLSRDRKLPKINRTLLQEVLPGVALRDLTREMALEADRDLRGTKRSAFRNSLATMDGLRDDPRIVSAAFLSQEKIGPMPAYRDGDKLRVELPACFAEVLGRLPVGHARHARRAFELAVDFGLFSEEGPCPGWSVTIMDATQYHVTAGEHASASTADLYLRSLLSLLRHADPAFVPDDVTADRIRRPKRYETPAAPKTRKTDKQPDPLPDQLENEVLTYAIERSKDRKQIENVRRVLRHLIKGGIALNNRIALDDAMSIVRKQCPHILDSTLGNYGSVLRCFLRHTDRLPPWDMLLSRAKDMGIRGENMKDLSCLAKLAERAEPVIQPEDIDVKAARRLVLQARQDGTATKTIAGLRSLDGLRDTIPGLLPDAVTDIVRTEGELPDCIVSNLTAHAKATGYSAHGVRTRIVAVRALYRLAPDKSLFTGDIESIRWQELVESTLAVHPKEMAVYQPELLRLADQIGKPWPLGWKTLQSKIVKAGIPRADNPVDVLMEVAMTNDLQPWQLDREWAWVHERSLRPDLRRKWTRAVANFDALRALPEIEEAGLLPALPLGPMPRVGTRLKNAHFPLPRSFESALEGENKQVLESAHFLWRCLRAFGDYARGDDPLIAMLVAEETLERTMQQQTFMLAQSAQAHVARIRDWRESRVVTI
;
A
#
# COMPACT_ATOMS: atom_id res chain seq x y z
N MET A 1 -27.98 28.50 -8.24
CA MET A 1 -27.62 28.42 -6.80
C MET A 1 -26.61 29.53 -6.55
N SER A 2 -26.84 30.44 -5.61
CA SER A 2 -25.88 31.50 -5.26
C SER A 2 -24.88 31.06 -4.18
N LEU A 3 -23.87 31.89 -3.87
CA LEU A 3 -22.99 31.65 -2.71
C LEU A 3 -23.75 31.72 -1.39
N ALA A 4 -24.76 32.59 -1.29
CA ALA A 4 -25.68 32.65 -0.15
C ALA A 4 -26.47 31.35 0.02
N ASP A 5 -26.98 30.77 -1.07
CA ASP A 5 -27.66 29.47 -1.04
C ASP A 5 -26.71 28.35 -0.59
N LEU A 6 -25.47 28.35 -1.08
CA LEU A 6 -24.43 27.41 -0.67
C LEU A 6 -24.15 27.53 0.84
N GLN A 7 -24.06 28.77 1.34
CA GLN A 7 -23.86 29.03 2.76
C GLN A 7 -25.02 28.49 3.60
N LEU A 8 -26.27 28.76 3.19
CA LEU A 8 -27.46 28.24 3.86
C LEU A 8 -27.51 26.71 3.85
N ARG A 9 -27.15 26.09 2.72
CA ARG A 9 -27.10 24.64 2.57
C ARG A 9 -26.05 23.99 3.48
N ILE A 10 -24.91 24.64 3.69
CA ILE A 10 -23.89 24.19 4.64
C ILE A 10 -24.37 24.37 6.09
N LYS A 11 -24.99 25.53 6.43
CA LYS A 11 -25.53 25.81 7.77
C LYS A 11 -26.61 24.78 8.17
N THR A 12 -27.47 24.41 7.24
CA THR A 12 -28.55 23.42 7.43
C THR A 12 -28.06 21.96 7.38
N GLY A 13 -26.78 21.73 7.03
CA GLY A 13 -26.21 20.39 6.92
C GLY A 13 -26.60 19.62 5.64
N SER A 14 -27.32 20.25 4.72
CA SER A 14 -27.67 19.63 3.43
C SER A 14 -26.44 19.40 2.53
N VAL A 15 -25.39 20.20 2.68
CA VAL A 15 -24.07 19.96 2.07
C VAL A 15 -23.09 19.50 3.17
N PRO A 16 -22.58 18.25 3.12
CA PRO A 16 -21.73 17.71 4.16
C PRO A 16 -20.37 18.42 4.16
N SER A 17 -19.96 18.93 5.31
CA SER A 17 -18.64 19.53 5.50
C SER A 17 -18.02 19.05 6.82
N PRO A 18 -16.90 18.31 6.80
CA PRO A 18 -16.22 17.87 8.02
C PRO A 18 -15.69 19.03 8.88
N ARG A 19 -15.73 20.27 8.37
CA ARG A 19 -15.32 21.51 9.03
C ARG A 19 -16.21 22.67 8.59
N SER A 20 -17.51 22.57 8.87
CA SER A 20 -18.50 23.59 8.50
C SER A 20 -18.09 25.00 8.94
N SER A 21 -17.50 25.16 10.12
CA SER A 21 -17.01 26.46 10.61
C SER A 21 -15.98 27.13 9.69
N SER A 22 -15.04 26.36 9.12
CA SER A 22 -14.00 26.90 8.25
C SER A 22 -14.55 27.37 6.90
N ILE A 23 -15.45 26.60 6.28
CA ILE A 23 -16.07 27.01 5.00
C ILE A 23 -17.07 28.15 5.19
N LEU A 24 -17.78 28.21 6.32
CA LEU A 24 -18.66 29.34 6.62
C LEU A 24 -17.85 30.63 6.77
N ALA A 25 -16.73 30.60 7.48
CA ALA A 25 -15.81 31.75 7.56
C ALA A 25 -15.25 32.17 6.19
N PHE A 26 -14.95 31.20 5.31
CA PHE A 26 -14.52 31.50 3.94
C PHE A 26 -15.63 32.14 3.09
N LEU A 27 -16.88 31.73 3.28
CA LEU A 27 -18.04 32.34 2.63
C LEU A 27 -18.32 33.74 3.18
N ASP A 28 -18.14 33.97 4.49
CA ASP A 28 -18.25 35.31 5.09
C ASP A 28 -17.17 36.26 4.55
N LEU A 29 -15.93 35.79 4.42
CA LEU A 29 -14.85 36.56 3.77
C LEU A 29 -15.16 36.84 2.29
N SER A 30 -15.76 35.89 1.59
CA SER A 30 -16.17 36.09 0.19
C SER A 30 -17.32 37.08 0.05
N HIS A 31 -18.26 37.10 1.00
CA HIS A 31 -19.32 38.11 1.06
C HIS A 31 -18.74 39.50 1.28
N ALA A 32 -17.79 39.64 2.22
CA ALA A 32 -17.09 40.91 2.46
C ALA A 32 -16.29 41.39 1.24
N ALA A 33 -15.64 40.48 0.51
CA ALA A 33 -14.80 40.81 -0.64
C ALA A 33 -15.58 41.13 -1.92
N LEU A 34 -16.64 40.37 -2.22
CA LEU A 34 -17.42 40.50 -3.48
C LEU A 34 -18.60 41.47 -3.37
N GLY A 35 -18.98 41.84 -2.15
CA GLY A 35 -20.18 42.63 -1.87
C GLY A 35 -21.47 41.80 -1.89
N THR A 36 -22.53 42.37 -1.32
CA THR A 36 -23.83 41.67 -1.15
C THR A 36 -24.47 41.31 -2.48
N GLU A 37 -24.41 42.16 -3.51
CA GLU A 37 -25.06 41.89 -4.79
C GLU A 37 -24.47 40.65 -5.46
N THR A 38 -23.15 40.60 -5.64
CA THR A 38 -22.44 39.46 -6.24
C THR A 38 -22.58 38.18 -5.42
N PHE A 39 -22.60 38.27 -4.09
CA PHE A 39 -22.74 37.10 -3.22
C PHE A 39 -24.12 36.42 -3.35
N HIS A 40 -25.15 37.20 -3.67
CA HIS A 40 -26.51 36.71 -3.89
C HIS A 40 -26.81 36.38 -5.37
N ASP A 41 -25.94 36.77 -6.30
CA ASP A 41 -26.11 36.49 -7.73
C ASP A 41 -25.92 34.98 -8.02
N PRO A 42 -26.95 34.27 -8.54
CA PRO A 42 -26.83 32.87 -8.92
C PRO A 42 -25.89 32.64 -10.12
N SER A 43 -25.58 33.64 -10.95
CA SER A 43 -24.71 33.51 -12.12
C SER A 43 -23.27 33.09 -11.75
N VAL A 44 -22.82 33.49 -10.55
CA VAL A 44 -21.47 33.21 -10.02
C VAL A 44 -21.18 31.71 -9.91
N LEU A 45 -22.18 30.88 -9.59
CA LEU A 45 -22.02 29.43 -9.49
C LEU A 45 -22.75 28.67 -10.59
N GLU A 46 -23.18 29.35 -11.66
CA GLU A 46 -23.84 28.72 -12.81
C GLU A 46 -22.93 27.70 -13.51
N SER A 47 -21.64 28.02 -13.63
CA SER A 47 -20.63 27.13 -14.23
C SER A 47 -19.27 27.28 -13.55
N GLU A 48 -18.35 26.35 -13.79
CA GLU A 48 -16.96 26.50 -13.33
C GLU A 48 -16.28 27.72 -13.99
N GLN A 49 -16.70 28.09 -15.20
CA GLN A 49 -16.16 29.25 -15.91
C GLN A 49 -16.58 30.56 -15.26
N THR A 50 -17.88 30.74 -14.97
CA THR A 50 -18.38 31.95 -14.27
C THR A 50 -17.81 32.05 -12.85
N PHE A 51 -17.66 30.92 -12.16
CA PHE A 51 -16.96 30.88 -10.87
C PHE A 51 -15.50 31.30 -10.99
N SER A 52 -14.80 30.87 -12.05
CA SER A 52 -13.40 31.25 -12.26
C SER A 52 -13.23 32.71 -12.69
N VAL A 53 -14.28 33.35 -13.21
CA VAL A 53 -14.29 34.81 -13.43
C VAL A 53 -14.45 35.56 -12.11
N ALA A 54 -15.40 35.14 -11.26
CA ALA A 54 -15.60 35.75 -9.94
C ALA A 54 -14.45 35.45 -8.95
N PHE A 55 -13.80 34.29 -9.11
CA PHE A 55 -12.64 33.85 -8.34
C PHE A 55 -11.53 33.37 -9.30
N PRO A 56 -10.74 34.28 -9.87
CA PRO A 56 -9.62 33.92 -10.75
C PRO A 56 -8.55 33.10 -10.02
N PHE A 57 -7.79 32.28 -10.75
CA PHE A 57 -6.73 31.46 -10.14
C PHE A 57 -5.64 32.33 -9.50
N GLU A 58 -5.30 33.42 -10.17
CA GLU A 58 -4.46 34.50 -9.66
C GLU A 58 -5.38 35.69 -9.30
N PRO A 59 -5.52 36.04 -8.01
CA PRO A 59 -6.40 37.13 -7.61
C PRO A 59 -5.84 38.47 -8.05
N GLU A 60 -6.72 39.37 -8.49
CA GLU A 60 -6.38 40.79 -8.60
C GLU A 60 -6.01 41.37 -7.23
N GLU A 61 -5.23 42.45 -7.20
CA GLU A 61 -4.70 43.04 -5.96
C GLU A 61 -5.80 43.40 -4.94
N ALA A 62 -6.96 43.87 -5.42
CA ALA A 62 -8.12 44.18 -4.58
C ALA A 62 -8.70 42.93 -3.90
N LEU A 63 -8.84 41.83 -4.64
CA LEU A 63 -9.28 40.53 -4.11
C LEU A 63 -8.23 39.94 -3.16
N ALA A 64 -6.95 39.95 -3.53
CA ALA A 64 -5.87 39.48 -2.68
C ALA A 64 -5.84 40.24 -1.33
N THR A 65 -6.03 41.56 -1.37
CA THR A 65 -6.09 42.43 -0.20
C THR A 65 -7.31 42.13 0.67
N ALA A 66 -8.49 41.94 0.08
CA ALA A 66 -9.71 41.63 0.82
C ALA A 66 -9.64 40.29 1.59
N PHE A 67 -8.90 39.31 1.05
CA PHE A 67 -8.64 38.03 1.71
C PHE A 67 -7.38 38.03 2.60
N GLY A 68 -6.62 39.14 2.63
CA GLY A 68 -5.43 39.38 3.45
C GLY A 68 -4.14 38.68 2.99
N ASP A 69 -4.23 37.56 2.27
CA ASP A 69 -3.08 36.78 1.79
C ASP A 69 -3.47 35.95 0.55
N PRO A 70 -2.69 35.96 -0.55
CA PRO A 70 -2.89 35.09 -1.71
C PRO A 70 -3.04 33.60 -1.37
N ALA A 71 -2.34 33.11 -0.34
CA ALA A 71 -2.47 31.71 0.07
C ALA A 71 -3.79 31.43 0.83
N ILE A 72 -4.31 32.41 1.59
CA ILE A 72 -5.67 32.34 2.16
C ILE A 72 -6.71 32.35 1.06
N TYR A 73 -6.59 33.24 0.07
CA TYR A 73 -7.46 33.30 -1.10
C TYR A 73 -7.51 31.95 -1.83
N GLY A 74 -6.34 31.36 -2.15
CA GLY A 74 -6.27 30.08 -2.83
C GLY A 74 -6.94 28.94 -2.05
N ARG A 75 -6.81 28.93 -0.71
CA ARG A 75 -7.52 27.98 0.16
C ARG A 75 -9.03 28.21 0.16
N CYS A 76 -9.46 29.47 0.23
CA CYS A 76 -10.86 29.88 0.19
C CYS A 76 -11.51 29.45 -1.12
N ARG A 77 -10.95 29.86 -2.26
CA ARG A 77 -11.37 29.49 -3.62
C ARG A 77 -11.53 27.99 -3.77
N ASN A 78 -10.50 27.21 -3.42
CA ASN A 78 -10.54 25.75 -3.55
C ASN A 78 -11.59 25.10 -2.65
N SER A 79 -11.81 25.66 -1.46
CA SER A 79 -12.84 25.18 -0.53
C SER A 79 -14.24 25.47 -1.07
N ILE A 80 -14.51 26.69 -1.55
CA ILE A 80 -15.80 27.07 -2.15
C ILE A 80 -16.06 26.24 -3.41
N ARG A 81 -15.06 26.12 -4.29
CA ARG A 81 -15.11 25.26 -5.49
C ARG A 81 -15.52 23.83 -5.13
N ARG A 82 -14.87 23.23 -4.14
CA ARG A 82 -15.19 21.89 -3.64
C ARG A 82 -16.62 21.81 -3.10
N HIS A 83 -17.06 22.76 -2.27
CA HIS A 83 -18.40 22.70 -1.67
C HIS A 83 -19.50 22.98 -2.70
N THR A 84 -19.22 23.76 -3.74
CA THR A 84 -20.10 23.95 -4.89
C THR A 84 -20.30 22.65 -5.66
N LEU A 85 -19.22 21.90 -5.89
CA LEU A 85 -19.28 20.53 -6.45
C LEU A 85 -20.06 19.58 -5.53
N LEU A 86 -19.85 19.66 -4.21
CA LEU A 86 -20.59 18.83 -3.24
C LEU A 86 -22.07 19.17 -3.16
N ALA A 87 -22.43 20.42 -3.47
CA ALA A 87 -23.81 20.88 -3.56
C ALA A 87 -24.49 20.49 -4.88
N GLY A 88 -23.76 19.88 -5.81
CA GLY A 88 -24.27 19.45 -7.11
C GLY A 88 -24.53 20.59 -8.10
N ALA A 89 -23.91 21.75 -7.91
CA ALA A 89 -24.17 22.92 -8.76
C ALA A 89 -23.45 22.90 -10.11
N TRP A 90 -22.33 22.17 -10.23
CA TRP A 90 -21.65 22.01 -11.52
C TRP A 90 -21.73 20.56 -11.99
N PRO A 91 -22.35 20.30 -13.16
CA PRO A 91 -22.62 18.95 -13.62
C PRO A 91 -21.41 18.26 -14.32
N ASP A 92 -20.29 18.96 -14.50
CA ASP A 92 -19.25 18.51 -15.44
C ASP A 92 -18.28 17.45 -14.88
N ASP A 93 -18.14 17.34 -13.55
CA ASP A 93 -17.28 16.33 -12.91
C ASP A 93 -17.99 15.65 -11.72
N PRO A 94 -18.54 14.43 -11.90
CA PRO A 94 -19.26 13.72 -10.85
C PRO A 94 -18.34 13.11 -9.78
N TYR A 95 -17.05 12.94 -10.07
CA TYR A 95 -16.14 12.13 -9.24
C TYR A 95 -15.84 12.72 -7.85
N PRO A 96 -15.68 14.05 -7.65
CA PRO A 96 -15.47 14.64 -6.33
C PRO A 96 -16.63 14.39 -5.37
N LEU A 97 -17.88 14.57 -5.82
CA LEU A 97 -19.06 14.30 -5.02
C LEU A 97 -19.16 12.81 -4.71
N LEU A 98 -19.11 11.94 -5.73
CA LEU A 98 -19.22 10.50 -5.53
C LEU A 98 -18.16 9.96 -4.55
N ASN A 99 -16.91 10.41 -4.64
CA ASN A 99 -15.84 9.97 -3.73
C ASN A 99 -15.94 10.54 -2.31
N GLN A 100 -16.59 11.70 -2.14
CA GLN A 100 -16.89 12.20 -0.80
C GLN A 100 -18.02 11.37 -0.18
N LEU A 101 -19.08 11.10 -0.93
CA LEU A 101 -20.19 10.27 -0.46
C LEU A 101 -19.76 8.84 -0.16
N SER A 102 -18.89 8.26 -1.00
CA SER A 102 -18.33 6.93 -0.75
C SER A 102 -17.58 6.90 0.58
N ARG A 103 -16.77 7.93 0.88
CA ARG A 103 -16.08 8.07 2.18
C ARG A 103 -17.07 8.16 3.34
N ASP A 104 -18.11 8.99 3.21
CA ASP A 104 -19.11 9.20 4.28
C ASP A 104 -19.89 7.91 4.57
N ARG A 105 -20.15 7.08 3.54
CA ARG A 105 -20.79 5.76 3.66
C ARG A 105 -19.81 4.59 3.87
N LYS A 106 -18.51 4.85 4.02
CA LYS A 106 -17.44 3.83 4.15
C LYS A 106 -17.38 2.82 2.99
N LEU A 107 -17.72 3.26 1.79
CA LEU A 107 -17.60 2.49 0.55
C LEU A 107 -16.21 2.70 -0.10
N PRO A 108 -15.74 1.76 -0.94
CA PRO A 108 -14.52 1.94 -1.73
C PRO A 108 -14.55 3.22 -2.59
N LYS A 109 -13.37 3.80 -2.85
CA LYS A 109 -13.24 4.97 -3.74
C LYS A 109 -13.49 4.55 -5.20
N ILE A 110 -14.20 5.40 -5.95
CA ILE A 110 -14.39 5.24 -7.40
C ILE A 110 -13.10 5.63 -8.13
N ASN A 111 -12.60 4.73 -8.98
CA ASN A 111 -11.36 4.93 -9.73
C ASN A 111 -11.64 5.61 -11.09
N ARG A 112 -11.54 6.95 -11.12
CA ARG A 112 -11.74 7.77 -12.33
C ARG A 112 -10.85 7.35 -13.49
N THR A 113 -9.55 7.22 -13.26
CA THR A 113 -8.59 6.91 -14.34
C THR A 113 -8.92 5.59 -15.01
N LEU A 114 -9.28 4.58 -14.22
CA LEU A 114 -9.67 3.28 -14.74
C LEU A 114 -11.01 3.35 -15.50
N LEU A 115 -12.02 4.03 -14.96
CA LEU A 115 -13.31 4.17 -15.66
C LEU A 115 -13.15 4.88 -17.00
N GLN A 116 -12.34 5.94 -17.06
CA GLN A 116 -12.04 6.66 -18.31
C GLN A 116 -11.18 5.85 -19.28
N GLU A 117 -10.29 5.00 -18.78
CA GLU A 117 -9.49 4.07 -19.59
C GLU A 117 -10.36 3.00 -20.26
N VAL A 118 -11.34 2.46 -19.53
CA VAL A 118 -12.14 1.30 -19.97
C VAL A 118 -13.41 1.71 -20.71
N LEU A 119 -13.97 2.87 -20.38
CA LEU A 119 -15.19 3.42 -20.99
C LEU A 119 -14.91 4.84 -21.51
N PRO A 120 -14.02 4.99 -22.51
CA PRO A 120 -13.63 6.30 -23.01
C PRO A 120 -14.83 7.04 -23.61
N GLY A 121 -15.03 8.30 -23.20
CA GLY A 121 -16.11 9.16 -23.71
C GLY A 121 -17.50 8.88 -23.15
N VAL A 122 -17.67 7.87 -22.29
CA VAL A 122 -18.95 7.54 -21.67
C VAL A 122 -19.15 8.37 -20.41
N ALA A 123 -20.22 9.16 -20.35
CA ALA A 123 -20.59 9.83 -19.10
C ALA A 123 -21.21 8.82 -18.11
N LEU A 124 -20.98 9.00 -16.80
CA LEU A 124 -21.44 8.04 -15.79
C LEU A 124 -22.97 7.87 -15.73
N ARG A 125 -23.72 8.87 -16.17
CA ARG A 125 -25.19 8.82 -16.28
C ARG A 125 -25.67 7.92 -17.42
N ASP A 126 -24.84 7.75 -18.45
CA ASP A 126 -25.14 6.97 -19.66
C ASP A 126 -24.60 5.53 -19.55
N LEU A 127 -23.93 5.20 -18.43
CA LEU A 127 -23.40 3.86 -18.20
C LEU A 127 -24.53 2.85 -17.94
N THR A 128 -24.70 1.92 -18.88
CA THR A 128 -25.64 0.79 -18.76
C THR A 128 -24.98 -0.46 -18.18
N ARG A 129 -25.80 -1.46 -17.80
CA ARG A 129 -25.30 -2.76 -17.33
C ARG A 129 -24.55 -3.49 -18.43
N GLU A 130 -25.01 -3.44 -19.68
CA GLU A 130 -24.41 -4.10 -20.83
C GLU A 130 -23.00 -3.57 -21.09
N MET A 131 -22.82 -2.24 -21.09
CA MET A 131 -21.51 -1.59 -21.24
C MET A 131 -20.57 -1.97 -20.10
N ALA A 132 -21.08 -2.03 -18.86
CA ALA A 132 -20.30 -2.46 -17.71
C ALA A 132 -19.87 -3.94 -17.80
N LEU A 133 -20.72 -4.82 -18.32
CA LEU A 133 -20.39 -6.24 -18.51
C LEU A 133 -19.35 -6.44 -19.61
N GLU A 134 -19.46 -5.70 -20.72
CA GLU A 134 -18.48 -5.71 -21.81
C GLU A 134 -17.11 -5.20 -21.33
N ALA A 135 -17.10 -4.07 -20.61
CA ALA A 135 -15.90 -3.52 -19.99
C ALA A 135 -15.26 -4.47 -18.96
N ASP A 136 -16.06 -5.10 -18.08
CA ASP A 136 -15.57 -6.01 -17.05
C ASP A 136 -14.93 -7.28 -17.63
N ARG A 137 -15.43 -7.73 -18.80
CA ARG A 137 -14.87 -8.83 -19.58
C ARG A 137 -13.39 -8.53 -19.86
N ASP A 138 -13.06 -7.47 -20.57
CA ASP A 138 -11.69 -7.31 -21.06
C ASP A 138 -10.63 -6.98 -19.96
N LEU A 139 -11.05 -6.79 -18.70
CA LEU A 139 -10.18 -6.51 -17.55
C LEU A 139 -9.67 -7.76 -16.84
N ARG A 140 -8.46 -7.72 -16.25
CA ARG A 140 -7.90 -8.82 -15.43
C ARG A 140 -7.34 -8.35 -14.08
N GLY A 141 -7.25 -9.28 -13.13
CA GLY A 141 -6.58 -9.09 -11.85
C GLY A 141 -7.05 -7.87 -11.06
N THR A 142 -6.11 -7.01 -10.67
CA THR A 142 -6.37 -5.81 -9.85
C THR A 142 -7.20 -4.76 -10.56
N LYS A 143 -7.06 -4.60 -11.89
CA LYS A 143 -7.88 -3.67 -12.68
C LYS A 143 -9.35 -4.09 -12.65
N ARG A 144 -9.65 -5.38 -12.86
CA ARG A 144 -11.03 -5.91 -12.75
C ARG A 144 -11.63 -5.65 -11.37
N SER A 145 -10.89 -6.00 -10.31
CA SER A 145 -11.36 -5.78 -8.93
C SER A 145 -11.65 -4.30 -8.65
N ALA A 146 -10.77 -3.39 -9.08
CA ALA A 146 -10.97 -1.96 -8.93
C ALA A 146 -12.16 -1.42 -9.73
N PHE A 147 -12.40 -1.94 -10.95
CA PHE A 147 -13.55 -1.59 -11.77
C PHE A 147 -14.85 -2.02 -11.11
N ARG A 148 -14.96 -3.30 -10.70
CA ARG A 148 -16.14 -3.83 -10.00
C ARG A 148 -16.46 -3.10 -8.70
N ASN A 149 -15.43 -2.80 -7.90
CA ASN A 149 -15.60 -2.01 -6.68
C ASN A 149 -16.12 -0.60 -6.98
N SER A 150 -15.66 0.02 -8.08
CA SER A 150 -16.16 1.33 -8.50
C SER A 150 -17.65 1.27 -8.88
N LEU A 151 -18.07 0.26 -9.64
CA LEU A 151 -19.48 0.04 -10.01
C LEU A 151 -20.36 -0.26 -8.80
N ALA A 152 -19.90 -1.12 -7.89
CA ALA A 152 -20.63 -1.44 -6.66
C ALA A 152 -20.77 -0.20 -5.75
N THR A 153 -19.73 0.64 -5.65
CA THR A 153 -19.83 1.92 -4.96
C THR A 153 -20.85 2.84 -5.65
N MET A 154 -20.85 2.94 -6.98
CA MET A 154 -21.84 3.75 -7.71
C MET A 154 -23.27 3.29 -7.39
N ASP A 155 -23.56 1.99 -7.45
CA ASP A 155 -24.87 1.43 -7.09
C ASP A 155 -25.28 1.72 -5.65
N GLY A 156 -24.32 1.68 -4.71
CA GLY A 156 -24.55 2.05 -3.30
C GLY A 156 -24.79 3.55 -3.05
N LEU A 157 -24.52 4.39 -4.05
CA LEU A 157 -24.70 5.84 -4.01
C LEU A 157 -25.91 6.35 -4.83
N ARG A 158 -26.50 5.53 -5.71
CA ARG A 158 -27.61 5.95 -6.60
C ARG A 158 -28.82 6.51 -5.85
N ASP A 159 -29.14 5.93 -4.69
CA ASP A 159 -30.29 6.34 -3.88
C ASP A 159 -29.98 7.59 -3.01
N ASP A 160 -28.79 8.19 -3.14
CA ASP A 160 -28.46 9.41 -2.41
C ASP A 160 -29.17 10.63 -3.04
N PRO A 161 -29.95 11.43 -2.28
CA PRO A 161 -30.70 12.56 -2.82
C PRO A 161 -29.86 13.56 -3.62
N ARG A 162 -28.58 13.72 -3.27
CA ARG A 162 -27.65 14.61 -3.98
C ARG A 162 -27.26 14.07 -5.36
N ILE A 163 -27.14 12.74 -5.48
CA ILE A 163 -26.85 12.08 -6.75
C ILE A 163 -28.08 12.08 -7.65
N VAL A 164 -29.26 11.83 -7.08
CA VAL A 164 -30.55 11.94 -7.79
C VAL A 164 -30.76 13.35 -8.33
N SER A 165 -30.57 14.38 -7.48
CA SER A 165 -30.74 15.77 -7.89
C SER A 165 -29.73 16.23 -8.95
N ALA A 166 -28.50 15.68 -8.93
CA ALA A 166 -27.45 16.04 -9.88
C ALA A 166 -27.49 15.21 -11.18
N ALA A 167 -28.34 14.17 -11.25
CA ALA A 167 -28.44 13.25 -12.38
C ALA A 167 -27.08 12.69 -12.85
N PHE A 168 -26.15 12.46 -11.92
CA PHE A 168 -24.79 12.00 -12.22
C PHE A 168 -24.70 10.51 -12.56
N LEU A 169 -25.63 9.73 -12.05
CA LEU A 169 -25.76 8.30 -12.29
C LEU A 169 -27.15 8.02 -12.84
N SER A 170 -27.30 6.99 -13.69
CA SER A 170 -28.62 6.48 -14.07
C SER A 170 -29.42 6.02 -12.85
N GLN A 171 -30.75 5.93 -12.95
CA GLN A 171 -31.56 5.35 -11.86
C GLN A 171 -31.43 3.82 -11.81
N GLU A 172 -31.15 3.20 -12.95
CA GLU A 172 -30.95 1.76 -13.05
C GLU A 172 -29.62 1.35 -12.41
N LYS A 173 -29.67 0.41 -11.47
CA LYS A 173 -28.47 -0.18 -10.84
C LYS A 173 -27.76 -1.07 -11.84
N ILE A 174 -26.43 -1.00 -11.87
CA ILE A 174 -25.65 -1.93 -12.69
C ILE A 174 -25.87 -3.35 -12.16
N GLY A 175 -25.89 -3.54 -10.83
CA GLY A 175 -26.10 -4.82 -10.17
C GLY A 175 -24.83 -5.66 -10.01
N PRO A 176 -24.95 -6.86 -9.42
CA PRO A 176 -23.81 -7.75 -9.21
C PRO A 176 -23.16 -8.17 -10.54
N MET A 177 -21.83 -8.22 -10.53
CA MET A 177 -20.99 -8.67 -11.64
C MET A 177 -20.78 -10.19 -11.57
N PRO A 178 -20.83 -10.90 -12.70
CA PRO A 178 -20.58 -12.35 -12.75
C PRO A 178 -19.19 -12.71 -12.19
N ALA A 179 -19.06 -13.88 -11.54
CA ALA A 179 -17.78 -14.34 -10.99
C ALA A 179 -16.94 -15.01 -12.10
N TYR A 180 -15.94 -14.29 -12.62
CA TYR A 180 -14.99 -14.83 -13.58
C TYR A 180 -13.68 -15.21 -12.85
N ARG A 181 -13.31 -16.49 -12.80
CA ARG A 181 -11.91 -16.87 -12.56
C ARG A 181 -11.14 -16.61 -13.85
N ASP A 182 -10.15 -15.72 -13.79
CA ASP A 182 -9.17 -15.45 -14.86
C ASP A 182 -9.72 -15.07 -16.25
N GLY A 183 -10.63 -14.10 -16.32
CA GLY A 183 -10.95 -13.49 -17.62
C GLY A 183 -11.69 -14.40 -18.62
N ASP A 184 -13.03 -14.43 -18.50
CA ASP A 184 -13.97 -14.01 -19.57
C ASP A 184 -15.07 -14.90 -20.05
N LYS A 185 -15.12 -16.19 -19.73
CA LYS A 185 -16.24 -17.01 -20.20
C LYS A 185 -16.74 -17.92 -19.12
N LEU A 186 -18.03 -18.29 -19.22
CA LEU A 186 -18.57 -19.46 -18.53
C LEU A 186 -17.49 -20.53 -18.58
N ARG A 187 -17.12 -21.05 -17.43
CA ARG A 187 -16.14 -22.13 -17.36
C ARG A 187 -16.70 -23.27 -18.21
N VAL A 188 -16.23 -23.40 -19.45
CA VAL A 188 -16.57 -24.52 -20.31
C VAL A 188 -15.88 -25.71 -19.68
N GLU A 189 -16.67 -26.56 -19.02
CA GLU A 189 -16.12 -27.79 -18.47
C GLU A 189 -15.63 -28.63 -19.66
N LEU A 190 -14.49 -29.29 -19.47
CA LEU A 190 -14.00 -30.20 -20.49
C LEU A 190 -15.03 -31.30 -20.70
N PRO A 191 -15.45 -31.59 -21.94
CA PRO A 191 -16.21 -32.79 -22.27
C PRO A 191 -15.62 -34.03 -21.60
N ALA A 192 -16.46 -34.98 -21.21
CA ALA A 192 -16.04 -36.16 -20.45
C ALA A 192 -14.85 -36.90 -21.11
N CYS A 193 -14.88 -37.02 -22.45
CA CYS A 193 -13.81 -37.62 -23.24
C CYS A 193 -12.44 -36.92 -23.06
N PHE A 194 -12.42 -35.59 -22.90
CA PHE A 194 -11.22 -34.82 -22.64
C PHE A 194 -10.81 -34.81 -21.16
N ALA A 195 -11.78 -34.85 -20.24
CA ALA A 195 -11.52 -34.91 -18.81
C ALA A 195 -10.81 -36.22 -18.41
N GLU A 196 -11.23 -37.35 -18.97
CA GLU A 196 -10.67 -38.69 -18.69
C GLU A 196 -9.19 -38.81 -19.08
N VAL A 197 -8.76 -38.08 -20.12
CA VAL A 197 -7.39 -38.17 -20.64
C VAL A 197 -6.42 -37.18 -19.99
N LEU A 198 -6.89 -36.22 -19.18
CA LEU A 198 -6.03 -35.24 -18.50
C LEU A 198 -4.93 -35.89 -17.67
N GLY A 199 -5.24 -36.99 -16.99
CA GLY A 199 -4.26 -37.72 -16.16
C GLY A 199 -3.15 -38.41 -16.96
N ARG A 200 -3.31 -38.54 -18.28
CA ARG A 200 -2.33 -39.14 -19.20
C ARG A 200 -1.43 -38.09 -19.87
N LEU A 201 -1.78 -36.80 -19.76
CA LEU A 201 -1.00 -35.71 -20.35
C LEU A 201 0.23 -35.36 -19.49
N PRO A 202 1.32 -34.85 -20.08
CA PRO A 202 2.39 -34.22 -19.31
C PRO A 202 1.86 -33.10 -18.41
N VAL A 203 2.38 -32.99 -17.17
CA VAL A 203 1.87 -32.05 -16.13
C VAL A 203 1.72 -30.61 -16.65
N GLY A 204 2.69 -30.14 -17.46
CA GLY A 204 2.63 -28.82 -18.07
C GLY A 204 1.46 -28.67 -19.05
N HIS A 205 1.16 -29.69 -19.85
CA HIS A 205 0.03 -29.66 -20.78
C HIS A 205 -1.30 -29.83 -20.04
N ALA A 206 -1.38 -30.72 -19.04
CA ALA A 206 -2.60 -30.91 -18.24
C ALA A 206 -3.06 -29.61 -17.56
N ARG A 207 -2.10 -28.82 -17.04
CA ARG A 207 -2.38 -27.51 -16.42
C ARG A 207 -2.97 -26.49 -17.39
N HIS A 208 -2.70 -26.62 -18.70
CA HIS A 208 -3.08 -25.67 -19.73
C HIS A 208 -4.12 -26.21 -20.72
N ALA A 209 -4.43 -27.51 -20.68
CA ALA A 209 -5.35 -28.20 -21.59
C ALA A 209 -6.75 -27.60 -21.57
N ARG A 210 -7.29 -27.29 -20.38
CA ARG A 210 -8.60 -26.65 -20.27
C ARG A 210 -8.63 -25.28 -20.94
N ARG A 211 -7.64 -24.42 -20.68
CA ARG A 211 -7.58 -23.09 -21.30
C ARG A 211 -7.38 -23.18 -22.82
N ALA A 212 -6.60 -24.15 -23.27
CA ALA A 212 -6.40 -24.37 -24.69
C ALA A 212 -7.69 -24.85 -25.39
N PHE A 213 -8.50 -25.67 -24.72
CA PHE A 213 -9.82 -26.06 -25.18
C PHE A 213 -10.80 -24.88 -25.23
N GLU A 214 -10.87 -24.07 -24.16
CA GLU A 214 -11.70 -22.85 -24.13
C GLU A 214 -11.38 -21.93 -25.31
N LEU A 215 -10.10 -21.66 -25.57
CA LEU A 215 -9.69 -20.82 -26.70
C LEU A 215 -10.09 -21.44 -28.05
N ALA A 216 -10.09 -22.77 -28.16
CA ALA A 216 -10.50 -23.43 -29.39
C ALA A 216 -12.00 -23.27 -29.64
N VAL A 217 -12.83 -23.39 -28.60
CA VAL A 217 -14.27 -23.09 -28.67
C VAL A 217 -14.49 -21.63 -29.03
N ASP A 218 -13.75 -20.73 -28.38
CA ASP A 218 -13.85 -19.28 -28.59
C ASP A 218 -13.52 -18.84 -30.01
N PHE A 219 -12.55 -19.49 -30.63
CA PHE A 219 -12.13 -19.21 -32.00
C PHE A 219 -12.99 -19.96 -33.03
N GLY A 220 -14.04 -20.65 -32.57
CA GLY A 220 -14.97 -21.37 -33.44
C GLY A 220 -14.37 -22.63 -34.06
N LEU A 221 -13.32 -23.21 -33.45
CA LEU A 221 -12.68 -24.42 -33.97
C LEU A 221 -13.60 -25.66 -33.83
N PHE A 222 -14.34 -25.72 -32.72
CA PHE A 222 -15.38 -26.71 -32.44
C PHE A 222 -16.30 -26.21 -31.30
N SER A 223 -17.36 -26.97 -30.99
CA SER A 223 -18.38 -26.58 -29.99
C SER A 223 -17.95 -26.84 -28.54
N GLU A 224 -18.75 -26.39 -27.56
CA GLU A 224 -18.56 -26.68 -26.13
C GLU A 224 -18.61 -28.18 -25.81
N GLU A 225 -19.32 -28.99 -26.62
CA GLU A 225 -19.35 -30.45 -26.50
C GLU A 225 -18.09 -31.13 -27.07
N GLY A 226 -17.20 -30.35 -27.68
CA GLY A 226 -16.00 -30.82 -28.36
C GLY A 226 -16.17 -30.97 -29.88
N PRO A 227 -15.20 -31.60 -30.55
CA PRO A 227 -15.25 -31.88 -31.98
C PRO A 227 -16.31 -32.94 -32.31
N CYS A 228 -17.03 -32.75 -33.41
CA CYS A 228 -18.02 -33.72 -33.90
C CYS A 228 -17.34 -35.05 -34.31
N PRO A 229 -18.04 -36.20 -34.25
CA PRO A 229 -17.51 -37.46 -34.74
C PRO A 229 -17.03 -37.35 -36.20
N GLY A 230 -15.82 -37.84 -36.48
CA GLY A 230 -15.20 -37.77 -37.80
C GLY A 230 -14.53 -36.43 -38.14
N TRP A 231 -14.55 -35.45 -37.24
CA TRP A 231 -13.81 -34.20 -37.39
C TRP A 231 -12.31 -34.41 -37.14
N SER A 232 -11.45 -33.67 -37.85
CA SER A 232 -10.00 -33.67 -37.62
C SER A 232 -9.44 -32.26 -37.79
N VAL A 233 -8.51 -31.85 -36.93
CA VAL A 233 -7.87 -30.53 -37.03
C VAL A 233 -6.98 -30.47 -38.27
N THR A 234 -7.13 -29.43 -39.08
CA THR A 234 -6.25 -29.20 -40.23
C THR A 234 -5.05 -28.32 -39.86
N ILE A 235 -4.05 -28.27 -40.75
CA ILE A 235 -2.91 -27.35 -40.60
C ILE A 235 -3.39 -25.90 -40.56
N MET A 236 -4.38 -25.56 -41.39
CA MET A 236 -4.95 -24.21 -41.46
C MET A 236 -5.62 -23.85 -40.13
N ASP A 237 -6.41 -24.76 -39.58
CA ASP A 237 -7.09 -24.58 -38.30
C ASP A 237 -6.10 -24.36 -37.14
N ALA A 238 -5.08 -25.22 -37.05
CA ALA A 238 -4.06 -25.11 -36.01
C ALA A 238 -3.20 -23.84 -36.16
N THR A 239 -2.99 -23.37 -37.40
CA THR A 239 -2.30 -22.10 -37.67
C THR A 239 -3.16 -20.92 -37.25
N GLN A 240 -4.44 -20.90 -37.63
CA GLN A 240 -5.37 -19.85 -37.24
C GLN A 240 -5.48 -19.77 -35.72
N TYR A 241 -5.64 -20.91 -35.04
CA TYR A 241 -5.65 -20.98 -33.58
C TYR A 241 -4.38 -20.37 -32.96
N HIS A 242 -3.20 -20.68 -33.49
CA HIS A 242 -1.92 -20.16 -32.95
C HIS A 242 -1.78 -18.66 -33.14
N VAL A 243 -2.16 -18.13 -34.32
CA VAL A 243 -2.13 -16.70 -34.62
C VAL A 243 -3.07 -15.95 -33.68
N THR A 244 -4.33 -16.36 -33.60
CA THR A 244 -5.33 -15.71 -32.73
C THR A 244 -4.96 -15.83 -31.25
N ALA A 245 -4.43 -16.97 -30.80
CA ALA A 245 -3.91 -17.10 -29.43
C ALA A 245 -2.74 -16.14 -29.15
N GLY A 246 -1.91 -15.84 -30.16
CA GLY A 246 -0.80 -14.89 -30.09
C GLY A 246 -1.22 -13.42 -30.02
N GLU A 247 -2.44 -13.09 -30.45
CA GLU A 247 -3.03 -11.76 -30.26
C GLU A 247 -3.47 -11.55 -28.80
N HIS A 248 -3.86 -12.63 -28.12
CA HIS A 248 -4.38 -12.59 -26.74
C HIS A 248 -3.35 -12.94 -25.66
N ALA A 249 -2.18 -13.46 -26.03
CA ALA A 249 -1.15 -13.89 -25.10
C ALA A 249 0.26 -13.74 -25.69
N SER A 250 1.29 -13.87 -24.86
CA SER A 250 2.68 -13.85 -25.36
C SER A 250 2.93 -15.02 -26.32
N ALA A 251 3.85 -14.87 -27.27
CA ALA A 251 4.17 -15.90 -28.26
C ALA A 251 4.54 -17.26 -27.62
N SER A 252 5.23 -17.26 -26.48
CA SER A 252 5.56 -18.49 -25.74
C SER A 252 4.35 -19.13 -25.08
N THR A 253 3.36 -18.33 -24.67
CA THR A 253 2.09 -18.81 -24.12
C THR A 253 1.19 -19.38 -25.22
N ALA A 254 1.10 -18.72 -26.37
CA ALA A 254 0.38 -19.23 -27.54
C ALA A 254 0.96 -20.57 -28.03
N ASP A 255 2.29 -20.70 -28.06
CA ASP A 255 2.98 -21.96 -28.34
C ASP A 255 2.58 -23.08 -27.37
N LEU A 256 2.49 -22.75 -26.08
CA LEU A 256 2.13 -23.70 -25.03
C LEU A 256 0.66 -24.14 -25.14
N TYR A 257 -0.24 -23.22 -25.46
CA TYR A 257 -1.65 -23.54 -25.69
C TYR A 257 -1.84 -24.41 -26.93
N LEU A 258 -1.16 -24.11 -28.05
CA LEU A 258 -1.21 -24.95 -29.24
C LEU A 258 -0.76 -26.39 -28.94
N ARG A 259 0.37 -26.55 -28.23
CA ARG A 259 0.88 -27.88 -27.84
C ARG A 259 -0.09 -28.61 -26.91
N SER A 260 -0.66 -27.90 -25.95
CA SER A 260 -1.61 -28.47 -24.99
C SER A 260 -2.90 -28.92 -25.69
N LEU A 261 -3.41 -28.14 -26.65
CA LEU A 261 -4.58 -28.48 -27.46
C LEU A 261 -4.34 -29.73 -28.31
N LEU A 262 -3.26 -29.75 -29.11
CA LEU A 262 -2.93 -30.90 -29.96
C LEU A 262 -2.66 -32.17 -29.12
N SER A 263 -2.05 -32.01 -27.95
CA SER A 263 -1.82 -33.13 -27.02
C SER A 263 -3.14 -33.66 -26.47
N LEU A 264 -4.06 -32.78 -26.09
CA LEU A 264 -5.38 -33.14 -25.57
C LEU A 264 -6.20 -33.89 -26.63
N LEU A 265 -6.28 -33.35 -27.85
CA LEU A 265 -7.02 -33.96 -28.97
C LEU A 265 -6.47 -35.36 -29.31
N ARG A 266 -5.15 -35.49 -29.47
CA ARG A 266 -4.51 -36.76 -29.85
C ARG A 266 -4.69 -37.88 -28.80
N HIS A 267 -4.77 -37.54 -27.52
CA HIS A 267 -4.97 -38.54 -26.46
C HIS A 267 -6.44 -38.96 -26.29
N ALA A 268 -7.38 -38.11 -26.72
CA ALA A 268 -8.81 -38.44 -26.71
C ALA A 268 -9.20 -39.32 -27.90
N ASP A 269 -8.76 -38.94 -29.10
CA ASP A 269 -8.88 -39.75 -30.31
C ASP A 269 -7.70 -39.40 -31.26
N PRO A 270 -6.83 -40.37 -31.61
CA PRO A 270 -5.78 -40.14 -32.60
C PRO A 270 -6.30 -39.62 -33.94
N ALA A 271 -7.53 -39.94 -34.32
CA ALA A 271 -8.16 -39.45 -35.55
C ALA A 271 -8.38 -37.93 -35.55
N PHE A 272 -8.46 -37.28 -34.39
CA PHE A 272 -8.63 -35.83 -34.28
C PHE A 272 -7.39 -35.04 -34.72
N VAL A 273 -6.19 -35.64 -34.68
CA VAL A 273 -4.94 -34.97 -35.05
C VAL A 273 -4.15 -35.85 -36.02
N PRO A 274 -4.28 -35.61 -37.34
CA PRO A 274 -3.47 -36.29 -38.34
C PRO A 274 -1.97 -36.18 -38.03
N ASP A 275 -1.20 -37.21 -38.38
CA ASP A 275 0.25 -37.28 -38.08
C ASP A 275 1.05 -36.10 -38.64
N ASP A 276 0.54 -35.50 -39.72
CA ASP A 276 1.16 -34.41 -40.42
C ASP A 276 0.90 -33.03 -39.75
N VAL A 277 -0.01 -32.96 -38.76
CA VAL A 277 -0.30 -31.77 -37.96
C VAL A 277 0.51 -31.77 -36.66
N THR A 278 1.61 -31.02 -36.67
CA THR A 278 2.52 -30.87 -35.51
C THR A 278 2.77 -29.41 -35.17
N ALA A 279 2.97 -29.11 -33.89
CA ALA A 279 3.29 -27.75 -33.44
C ALA A 279 4.55 -27.17 -34.11
N ASP A 280 5.55 -28.00 -34.51
CA ASP A 280 6.73 -27.51 -35.25
C ASP A 280 6.37 -27.10 -36.68
N ARG A 281 5.51 -27.86 -37.36
CA ARG A 281 5.05 -27.54 -38.71
C ARG A 281 4.23 -26.24 -38.74
N ILE A 282 3.33 -26.05 -37.77
CA ILE A 282 2.54 -24.81 -37.62
C ILE A 282 3.43 -23.59 -37.35
N ARG A 283 4.45 -23.74 -36.49
CA ARG A 283 5.36 -22.65 -36.15
C ARG A 283 6.35 -22.30 -37.27
N ARG A 284 6.62 -23.24 -38.16
CA ARG A 284 7.68 -23.14 -39.18
C ARG A 284 7.21 -23.70 -40.52
N PRO A 285 6.14 -23.15 -41.13
CA PRO A 285 5.53 -23.71 -42.35
C PRO A 285 6.53 -23.78 -43.52
N LYS A 286 7.39 -22.76 -43.65
CA LYS A 286 8.45 -22.67 -44.67
C LYS A 286 9.42 -23.86 -44.67
N ARG A 287 9.60 -24.55 -43.53
CA ARG A 287 10.49 -25.72 -43.41
C ARG A 287 9.91 -26.98 -44.07
N TYR A 288 8.58 -27.03 -44.24
CA TYR A 288 7.86 -28.20 -44.71
C TYR A 288 7.18 -27.99 -46.07
N GLU A 289 6.91 -26.75 -46.48
CA GLU A 289 6.33 -26.42 -47.80
C GLU A 289 7.37 -26.35 -48.92
N THR A 290 8.64 -26.14 -48.58
CA THR A 290 9.72 -26.18 -49.57
C THR A 290 10.27 -27.60 -49.59
N PRO A 291 10.24 -28.34 -50.73
CA PRO A 291 11.07 -29.54 -50.86
C PRO A 291 12.47 -29.15 -50.47
N ALA A 292 13.14 -29.95 -49.64
CA ALA A 292 14.53 -29.67 -49.28
C ALA A 292 15.31 -29.56 -50.60
N ALA A 293 15.57 -28.33 -51.04
CA ALA A 293 16.35 -28.10 -52.24
C ALA A 293 17.62 -28.92 -52.06
N PRO A 294 18.03 -29.74 -53.05
CA PRO A 294 19.33 -30.41 -52.96
C PRO A 294 20.29 -29.30 -52.61
N LYS A 295 20.99 -29.43 -51.47
CA LYS A 295 21.85 -28.36 -50.95
C LYS A 295 22.80 -28.00 -52.07
N THR A 296 22.45 -26.99 -52.87
CA THR A 296 23.39 -26.24 -53.66
C THR A 296 24.25 -25.65 -52.58
N ARG A 297 25.42 -26.28 -52.38
CA ARG A 297 26.54 -25.67 -51.69
C ARG A 297 26.53 -24.26 -52.23
N LYS A 298 26.07 -23.28 -51.43
CA LYS A 298 26.36 -21.89 -51.71
C LYS A 298 27.85 -21.95 -51.90
N THR A 299 28.31 -21.71 -53.12
CA THR A 299 29.72 -21.45 -53.36
C THR A 299 30.04 -20.43 -52.31
N ASP A 300 30.81 -20.85 -51.30
CA ASP A 300 31.28 -20.01 -50.23
C ASP A 300 32.03 -18.90 -50.98
N LYS A 301 31.35 -17.79 -51.28
CA LYS A 301 32.04 -16.53 -51.41
C LYS A 301 32.66 -16.39 -50.03
N GLN A 302 33.92 -16.80 -49.94
CA GLN A 302 34.67 -16.64 -48.73
C GLN A 302 34.48 -15.19 -48.34
N PRO A 303 33.89 -14.93 -47.17
CA PRO A 303 33.71 -13.57 -46.76
C PRO A 303 35.08 -12.88 -46.76
N ASP A 304 35.10 -11.61 -47.14
CA ASP A 304 36.33 -10.82 -47.16
C ASP A 304 37.12 -11.07 -45.86
N PRO A 305 38.42 -11.43 -45.96
CA PRO A 305 39.20 -11.78 -44.79
C PRO A 305 39.26 -10.58 -43.83
N LEU A 306 39.20 -10.87 -42.53
CA LEU A 306 39.53 -9.87 -41.52
C LEU A 306 41.02 -9.51 -41.66
N PRO A 307 41.43 -8.27 -41.32
CA PRO A 307 42.84 -7.94 -41.21
C PRO A 307 43.58 -8.94 -40.31
N ASP A 308 44.77 -9.37 -40.71
CA ASP A 308 45.52 -10.46 -40.05
C ASP A 308 45.66 -10.27 -38.54
N GLN A 309 45.88 -9.03 -38.09
CA GLN A 309 45.96 -8.69 -36.67
C GLN A 309 44.66 -9.02 -35.91
N LEU A 310 43.50 -8.67 -36.47
CA LEU A 310 42.20 -8.96 -35.85
C LEU A 310 41.84 -10.44 -35.94
N GLU A 311 42.22 -11.11 -37.02
CA GLU A 311 42.01 -12.56 -37.13
C GLU A 311 42.83 -13.33 -36.08
N ASN A 312 44.08 -12.91 -35.84
CA ASN A 312 44.91 -13.46 -34.76
C ASN A 312 44.29 -13.23 -33.38
N GLU A 313 43.76 -12.04 -33.10
CA GLU A 313 43.06 -11.75 -31.84
C GLU A 313 41.78 -12.59 -31.68
N VAL A 314 41.03 -12.82 -32.76
CA VAL A 314 39.83 -13.69 -32.74
C VAL A 314 40.22 -15.16 -32.49
N LEU A 315 41.35 -15.62 -33.03
CA LEU A 315 41.88 -16.96 -32.77
C LEU A 315 42.33 -17.11 -31.32
N THR A 316 43.07 -16.14 -30.78
CA THR A 316 43.45 -16.10 -29.36
C THR A 316 42.22 -16.11 -28.47
N TYR A 317 41.21 -15.29 -28.76
CA TYR A 317 39.93 -15.27 -28.05
C TYR A 317 39.22 -16.64 -28.08
N ALA A 318 39.23 -17.31 -29.24
CA ALA A 318 38.61 -18.62 -29.40
C ALA A 318 39.27 -19.69 -28.52
N ILE A 319 40.60 -19.70 -28.48
CA ILE A 319 41.42 -20.63 -27.70
C ILE A 319 41.20 -20.37 -26.21
N GLU A 320 41.44 -19.14 -25.76
CA GLU A 320 41.45 -18.81 -24.33
C GLU A 320 40.07 -18.92 -23.66
N ARG A 321 38.99 -18.64 -24.40
CA ARG A 321 37.62 -18.65 -23.86
C ARG A 321 36.85 -19.91 -24.20
N SER A 322 37.48 -20.90 -24.84
CA SER A 322 36.87 -22.19 -25.23
C SER A 322 35.52 -22.00 -25.92
N LYS A 323 35.44 -21.04 -26.85
CA LYS A 323 34.17 -20.62 -27.46
C LYS A 323 33.77 -21.58 -28.57
N ASP A 324 32.47 -21.84 -28.68
CA ASP A 324 31.97 -22.67 -29.76
C ASP A 324 32.22 -22.02 -31.14
N ARG A 325 32.34 -22.85 -32.18
CA ARG A 325 32.62 -22.40 -33.56
C ARG A 325 31.62 -21.34 -34.06
N LYS A 326 30.37 -21.42 -33.61
CA LYS A 326 29.28 -20.53 -34.02
C LYS A 326 29.43 -19.13 -33.39
N GLN A 327 29.88 -19.04 -32.15
CA GLN A 327 30.16 -17.78 -31.46
C GLN A 327 31.33 -17.05 -32.12
N ILE A 328 32.39 -17.76 -32.49
CA ILE A 328 33.53 -17.17 -33.21
C ILE A 328 33.11 -16.67 -34.60
N GLU A 329 32.26 -17.43 -35.30
CA GLU A 329 31.74 -16.98 -36.59
C GLU A 329 30.86 -15.72 -36.45
N ASN A 330 30.10 -15.61 -35.36
CA ASN A 330 29.35 -14.39 -35.05
C ASN A 330 30.28 -13.21 -34.72
N VAL A 331 31.37 -13.41 -33.95
CA VAL A 331 32.39 -12.36 -33.73
C VAL A 331 32.92 -11.87 -35.08
N ARG A 332 33.40 -12.79 -35.92
CA ARG A 332 33.97 -12.43 -37.23
C ARG A 332 32.97 -11.67 -38.11
N ARG A 333 31.71 -12.09 -38.10
CA ARG A 333 30.65 -11.42 -38.86
C ARG A 333 30.40 -10.01 -38.37
N VAL A 334 30.31 -9.81 -37.05
CA VAL A 334 30.10 -8.49 -36.46
C VAL A 334 31.29 -7.57 -36.74
N LEU A 335 32.53 -8.03 -36.55
CA LEU A 335 33.73 -7.23 -36.83
C LEU A 335 33.80 -6.76 -38.29
N ARG A 336 33.42 -7.62 -39.25
CA ARG A 336 33.31 -7.24 -40.66
C ARG A 336 32.31 -6.12 -40.90
N HIS A 337 31.16 -6.16 -40.23
CA HIS A 337 30.17 -5.07 -40.31
C HIS A 337 30.73 -3.76 -39.72
N LEU A 338 31.46 -3.82 -38.62
CA LEU A 338 32.06 -2.62 -38.01
C LEU A 338 33.15 -2.00 -38.90
N ILE A 339 34.04 -2.83 -39.49
CA ILE A 339 35.07 -2.36 -40.45
C ILE A 339 34.41 -1.73 -41.67
N LYS A 340 33.41 -2.39 -42.25
CA LYS A 340 32.65 -1.86 -43.39
C LYS A 340 31.93 -0.55 -43.03
N GLY A 341 31.63 -0.35 -41.75
CA GLY A 341 30.99 0.85 -41.21
C GLY A 341 31.96 1.97 -40.85
N GLY A 342 33.26 1.79 -41.11
CA GLY A 342 34.29 2.80 -40.86
C GLY A 342 34.77 2.89 -39.41
N ILE A 343 34.46 1.92 -38.54
CA ILE A 343 35.00 1.92 -37.17
C ILE A 343 36.46 1.44 -37.20
N ALA A 344 37.37 2.29 -36.74
CA ALA A 344 38.74 1.90 -36.44
C ALA A 344 38.76 0.99 -35.19
N LEU A 345 38.95 -0.31 -35.39
CA LEU A 345 38.93 -1.30 -34.31
C LEU A 345 40.14 -1.24 -33.38
N ASN A 346 41.06 -0.30 -33.56
CA ASN A 346 42.23 -0.11 -32.70
C ASN A 346 41.94 0.75 -31.46
N ASN A 347 40.79 1.43 -31.43
CA ASN A 347 40.38 2.32 -30.34
C ASN A 347 39.36 1.64 -29.41
N ARG A 348 39.07 2.29 -28.28
CA ARG A 348 37.92 1.90 -27.43
C ARG A 348 36.61 2.12 -28.20
N ILE A 349 35.70 1.16 -28.10
CA ILE A 349 34.46 1.14 -28.89
C ILE A 349 33.26 1.11 -27.95
N ALA A 350 32.47 2.17 -27.96
CA ALA A 350 31.16 2.18 -27.31
C ALA A 350 30.24 1.14 -28.00
N LEU A 351 29.74 0.19 -27.21
CA LEU A 351 29.00 -0.95 -27.75
C LEU A 351 27.70 -0.51 -28.45
N ASP A 352 27.03 0.52 -27.94
CA ASP A 352 25.78 1.02 -28.51
C ASP A 352 26.00 1.64 -29.90
N ASP A 353 27.12 2.36 -30.10
CA ASP A 353 27.50 2.91 -31.40
C ASP A 353 27.83 1.80 -32.40
N ALA A 354 28.59 0.78 -31.96
CA ALA A 354 28.90 -0.39 -32.77
C ALA A 354 27.63 -1.14 -33.20
N MET A 355 26.69 -1.35 -32.28
CA MET A 355 25.43 -2.04 -32.57
C MET A 355 24.48 -1.19 -33.43
N SER A 356 24.51 0.13 -33.30
CA SER A 356 23.79 1.06 -34.18
C SER A 356 24.28 0.93 -35.63
N ILE A 357 25.59 0.82 -35.84
CA ILE A 357 26.19 0.61 -37.17
C ILE A 357 25.81 -0.76 -37.74
N VAL A 358 25.85 -1.83 -36.94
CA VAL A 358 25.40 -3.17 -37.37
C VAL A 358 23.92 -3.15 -37.77
N ARG A 359 23.06 -2.48 -36.98
CA ARG A 359 21.63 -2.35 -37.28
C ARG A 359 21.39 -1.57 -38.58
N LYS A 360 22.14 -0.48 -38.82
CA LYS A 360 22.06 0.30 -40.07
C LYS A 360 22.47 -0.51 -41.29
N GLN A 361 23.51 -1.34 -41.18
CA GLN A 361 23.96 -2.18 -42.30
C GLN A 361 23.10 -3.42 -42.54
N CYS A 362 22.45 -3.92 -41.50
CA CYS A 362 21.65 -5.15 -41.56
C CYS A 362 20.26 -4.94 -40.95
N PRO A 363 19.38 -4.14 -41.59
CA PRO A 363 18.07 -3.79 -41.03
C PRO A 363 17.10 -4.98 -40.90
N HIS A 364 17.38 -6.08 -41.60
CA HIS A 364 16.56 -7.29 -41.64
C HIS A 364 16.89 -8.31 -40.53
N ILE A 365 17.89 -8.04 -39.67
CA ILE A 365 18.25 -8.94 -38.56
C ILE A 365 17.27 -8.75 -37.40
N LEU A 366 16.69 -9.84 -36.93
CA LEU A 366 15.80 -9.85 -35.75
C LEU A 366 16.49 -9.29 -34.51
N ASP A 367 15.76 -8.58 -33.65
CA ASP A 367 16.31 -7.98 -32.42
C ASP A 367 16.95 -9.02 -31.48
N SER A 368 16.41 -10.24 -31.44
CA SER A 368 17.01 -11.35 -30.67
C SER A 368 18.41 -11.72 -31.18
N THR A 369 18.65 -11.62 -32.48
CA THR A 369 19.94 -11.88 -33.11
C THR A 369 20.90 -10.70 -32.92
N LEU A 370 20.40 -9.46 -33.01
CA LEU A 370 21.17 -8.27 -32.65
C LEU A 370 21.60 -8.30 -31.18
N GLY A 371 20.73 -8.74 -30.27
CA GLY A 371 21.08 -8.94 -28.86
C GLY A 371 22.19 -9.97 -28.67
N ASN A 372 22.13 -11.09 -29.41
CA ASN A 372 23.19 -12.09 -29.41
C ASN A 372 24.51 -11.54 -29.95
N TYR A 373 24.47 -10.77 -31.05
CA TYR A 373 25.66 -10.12 -31.61
C TYR A 373 26.27 -9.12 -30.64
N GLY A 374 25.47 -8.29 -29.98
CA GLY A 374 25.94 -7.37 -28.95
C GLY A 374 26.59 -8.09 -27.77
N SER A 375 26.01 -9.21 -27.32
CA SER A 375 26.62 -10.02 -26.25
C SER A 375 27.96 -10.61 -26.65
N VAL A 376 28.07 -11.16 -27.86
CA VAL A 376 29.30 -11.79 -28.37
C VAL A 376 30.38 -10.74 -28.62
N LEU A 377 30.03 -9.61 -29.22
CA LEU A 377 30.93 -8.48 -29.44
C LEU A 377 31.45 -7.90 -28.12
N ARG A 378 30.57 -7.71 -27.12
CA ARG A 378 30.98 -7.24 -25.78
C ARG A 378 32.03 -8.16 -25.16
N CYS A 379 31.85 -9.48 -25.26
CA CYS A 379 32.83 -10.44 -24.73
C CYS A 379 34.17 -10.39 -25.47
N PHE A 380 34.16 -10.16 -26.79
CA PHE A 380 35.38 -10.01 -27.59
C PHE A 380 36.12 -8.70 -27.26
N LEU A 381 35.42 -7.56 -27.28
CA LEU A 381 36.01 -6.26 -26.96
C LEU A 381 36.59 -6.21 -25.54
N ARG A 382 35.97 -6.93 -24.60
CA ARG A 382 36.50 -7.10 -23.25
C ARG A 382 37.81 -7.89 -23.22
N HIS A 383 37.95 -8.90 -24.06
CA HIS A 383 39.17 -9.71 -24.12
C HIS A 383 40.33 -8.95 -24.74
N THR A 384 40.06 -8.02 -25.67
CA THR A 384 41.07 -7.16 -26.29
C THR A 384 41.23 -5.81 -25.58
N ASP A 385 40.65 -5.61 -24.38
CA ASP A 385 40.66 -4.35 -23.62
C ASP A 385 40.20 -3.09 -24.41
N ARG A 386 39.25 -3.27 -25.33
CA ARG A 386 38.66 -2.21 -26.18
C ARG A 386 37.30 -1.71 -25.72
N LEU A 387 36.82 -2.13 -24.55
CA LEU A 387 35.61 -1.55 -23.96
C LEU A 387 35.90 -0.20 -23.30
N PRO A 388 34.94 0.74 -23.28
CA PRO A 388 34.99 1.90 -22.41
C PRO A 388 35.21 1.47 -20.94
N PRO A 389 35.92 2.27 -20.11
CA PRO A 389 36.25 1.90 -18.73
C PRO A 389 35.04 1.52 -17.88
N TRP A 390 33.93 2.25 -18.00
CA TRP A 390 32.68 1.95 -17.30
C TRP A 390 32.04 0.65 -17.77
N ASP A 391 31.99 0.39 -19.06
CA ASP A 391 31.48 -0.88 -19.62
C ASP A 391 32.34 -2.07 -19.20
N MET A 392 33.66 -1.89 -19.16
CA MET A 392 34.60 -2.88 -18.68
C MET A 392 34.36 -3.18 -17.20
N LEU A 393 34.20 -2.15 -16.37
CA LEU A 393 33.91 -2.28 -14.94
C LEU A 393 32.58 -2.99 -14.69
N LEU A 394 31.49 -2.55 -15.33
CA LEU A 394 30.18 -3.18 -15.20
C LEU A 394 30.19 -4.64 -15.66
N SER A 395 30.95 -4.95 -16.72
CA SER A 395 31.11 -6.33 -17.15
C SER A 395 31.87 -7.18 -16.13
N ARG A 396 32.95 -6.68 -15.53
CA ARG A 396 33.71 -7.40 -14.50
C ARG A 396 32.88 -7.59 -13.23
N ALA A 397 32.16 -6.56 -12.79
CA ALA A 397 31.20 -6.63 -11.68
C ALA A 397 30.17 -7.75 -11.87
N LYS A 398 29.67 -7.93 -13.10
CA LYS A 398 28.71 -9.01 -13.42
C LYS A 398 29.33 -10.40 -13.28
N ASP A 399 30.56 -10.57 -13.76
CA ASP A 399 31.28 -11.86 -13.68
C ASP A 399 31.58 -12.21 -12.21
N MET A 400 31.77 -11.20 -11.37
CA MET A 400 31.94 -11.33 -9.92
C MET A 400 30.64 -11.59 -9.14
N GLY A 401 29.51 -11.76 -9.83
CA GLY A 401 28.24 -12.10 -9.20
C GLY A 401 27.42 -10.89 -8.73
N ILE A 402 27.85 -9.65 -8.99
CA ILE A 402 27.01 -8.48 -8.73
C ILE A 402 25.81 -8.52 -9.70
N ARG A 403 24.61 -8.62 -9.13
CA ARG A 403 23.34 -8.75 -9.86
C ARG A 403 22.26 -7.90 -9.18
N GLY A 404 21.10 -7.79 -9.83
CA GLY A 404 19.92 -7.18 -9.23
C GLY A 404 20.09 -5.68 -8.97
N GLU A 405 19.75 -5.23 -7.76
CA GLU A 405 19.76 -3.81 -7.37
C GLU A 405 21.17 -3.21 -7.36
N ASN A 406 22.16 -3.92 -6.83
CA ASN A 406 23.55 -3.46 -6.80
C ASN A 406 24.09 -3.15 -8.20
N MET A 407 23.73 -3.97 -9.21
CA MET A 407 24.13 -3.71 -10.60
C MET A 407 23.40 -2.50 -11.19
N LYS A 408 22.12 -2.29 -10.84
CA LYS A 408 21.36 -1.10 -11.26
C LYS A 408 21.95 0.17 -10.64
N ASP A 409 22.38 0.09 -9.39
CA ASP A 409 22.98 1.21 -8.66
C ASP A 409 24.37 1.56 -9.22
N LEU A 410 25.21 0.56 -9.53
CA LEU A 410 26.47 0.77 -10.26
C LEU A 410 26.25 1.39 -11.64
N SER A 411 25.26 0.89 -12.39
CA SER A 411 24.93 1.45 -13.71
C SER A 411 24.41 2.89 -13.62
N CYS A 412 23.72 3.23 -12.52
CA CYS A 412 23.26 4.59 -12.24
C CYS A 412 24.46 5.52 -11.97
N LEU A 413 25.42 5.06 -11.16
CA LEU A 413 26.67 5.79 -10.90
C LEU A 413 27.46 6.03 -12.19
N ALA A 414 27.64 5.00 -13.03
CA ALA A 414 28.35 5.09 -14.30
C ALA A 414 27.76 6.17 -15.21
N LYS A 415 26.43 6.15 -15.39
CA LYS A 415 25.72 7.17 -16.20
C LYS A 415 25.87 8.59 -15.65
N LEU A 416 25.91 8.73 -14.33
CA LEU A 416 26.09 10.04 -13.71
C LEU A 416 27.52 10.56 -13.94
N ALA A 417 28.51 9.68 -13.81
CA ALA A 417 29.92 9.99 -14.04
C ALA A 417 30.22 10.30 -15.52
N GLU A 418 29.58 9.59 -16.45
CA GLU A 418 29.65 9.83 -17.89
C GLU A 418 29.01 11.17 -18.32
N ARG A 419 28.06 11.69 -17.53
CA ARG A 419 27.40 12.99 -17.77
C ARG A 419 28.07 14.15 -17.04
N ALA A 420 29.04 13.89 -16.18
CA ALA A 420 29.76 14.94 -15.48
C ALA A 420 30.63 15.73 -16.47
N GLU A 421 30.84 17.01 -16.20
CA GLU A 421 31.78 17.86 -16.95
C GLU A 421 32.94 18.29 -16.02
N PRO A 422 34.19 17.84 -16.28
CA PRO A 422 34.58 16.84 -17.28
C PRO A 422 34.09 15.41 -16.92
N VAL A 423 34.04 14.52 -17.92
CA VAL A 423 33.65 13.12 -17.75
C VAL A 423 34.57 12.44 -16.74
N ILE A 424 33.98 11.77 -15.75
CA ILE A 424 34.72 11.09 -14.68
C ILE A 424 34.88 9.61 -15.04
N GLN A 425 36.11 9.16 -15.25
CA GLN A 425 36.40 7.73 -15.45
C GLN A 425 36.37 6.98 -14.11
N PRO A 426 36.20 5.65 -14.10
CA PRO A 426 36.24 4.87 -12.87
C PRO A 426 37.51 5.11 -12.02
N GLU A 427 38.66 5.18 -12.69
CA GLU A 427 39.98 5.43 -12.09
C GLU A 427 40.12 6.82 -11.46
N ASP A 428 39.26 7.77 -11.85
CA ASP A 428 39.23 9.14 -11.34
C ASP A 428 38.19 9.33 -10.21
N ILE A 429 37.49 8.27 -9.78
CA ILE A 429 36.56 8.36 -8.63
C ILE A 429 37.35 8.37 -7.33
N ASP A 430 37.90 9.55 -7.04
CA ASP A 430 38.40 9.93 -5.74
C ASP A 430 37.28 10.47 -4.83
N VAL A 431 37.67 10.86 -3.62
CA VAL A 431 36.78 11.48 -2.62
C VAL A 431 36.05 12.71 -3.15
N LYS A 432 36.75 13.57 -3.88
CA LYS A 432 36.22 14.84 -4.37
C LYS A 432 35.23 14.60 -5.51
N ALA A 433 35.52 13.67 -6.40
CA ALA A 433 34.64 13.22 -7.47
C ALA A 433 33.37 12.56 -6.91
N ALA A 434 33.50 11.65 -5.94
CA ALA A 434 32.36 11.01 -5.30
C ALA A 434 31.43 12.02 -4.60
N ARG A 435 31.99 12.99 -3.86
CA ARG A 435 31.19 14.08 -3.25
C ARG A 435 30.43 14.89 -4.30
N ARG A 436 31.08 15.23 -5.41
CA ARG A 436 30.47 15.97 -6.52
C ARG A 436 29.32 15.18 -7.15
N LEU A 437 29.53 13.90 -7.41
CA LEU A 437 28.52 12.98 -7.96
C LEU A 437 27.33 12.83 -6.99
N VAL A 438 27.55 12.73 -5.68
CA VAL A 438 26.46 12.67 -4.70
C VAL A 438 25.67 13.98 -4.66
N LEU A 439 26.32 15.13 -4.75
CA LEU A 439 25.64 16.44 -4.80
C LEU A 439 24.77 16.57 -6.07
N GLN A 440 25.31 16.20 -7.23
CA GLN A 440 24.55 16.18 -8.48
C GLN A 440 23.37 15.21 -8.39
N ALA A 441 23.58 14.01 -7.84
CA ALA A 441 22.52 13.03 -7.66
C ALA A 441 21.42 13.48 -6.68
N ARG A 442 21.70 14.39 -5.74
CA ARG A 442 20.67 14.99 -4.88
C ARG A 442 19.73 15.89 -5.67
N GLN A 443 20.25 16.63 -6.65
CA GLN A 443 19.45 17.46 -7.55
C GLN A 443 18.56 16.60 -8.46
N ASP A 444 19.08 15.45 -8.91
CA ASP A 444 18.37 14.50 -9.77
C ASP A 444 17.44 13.53 -9.02
N GLY A 445 17.38 13.60 -7.68
CA GLY A 445 16.62 12.65 -6.85
C GLY A 445 17.16 11.20 -6.86
N THR A 446 18.40 10.99 -7.30
CA THR A 446 19.05 9.67 -7.43
C THR A 446 20.11 9.39 -6.36
N ALA A 447 20.31 10.29 -5.40
CA ALA A 447 21.37 10.23 -4.38
C ALA A 447 21.51 8.87 -3.66
N THR A 448 20.40 8.23 -3.28
CA THR A 448 20.45 6.92 -2.61
C THR A 448 21.04 5.83 -3.49
N LYS A 449 20.70 5.81 -4.78
CA LYS A 449 21.24 4.85 -5.76
C LYS A 449 22.70 5.14 -6.06
N THR A 450 23.07 6.42 -6.16
CA THR A 450 24.46 6.84 -6.36
C THR A 450 25.35 6.42 -5.18
N ILE A 451 24.88 6.58 -3.94
CA ILE A 451 25.60 6.12 -2.73
C ILE A 451 25.73 4.59 -2.70
N ALA A 452 24.65 3.86 -3.03
CA ALA A 452 24.69 2.40 -3.12
C ALA A 452 25.62 1.92 -4.25
N GLY A 453 25.67 2.65 -5.36
CA GLY A 453 26.61 2.45 -6.46
C GLY A 453 28.05 2.65 -6.01
N LEU A 454 28.35 3.72 -5.27
CA LEU A 454 29.69 3.97 -4.72
C LEU A 454 30.13 2.87 -3.74
N ARG A 455 29.22 2.34 -2.92
CA ARG A 455 29.51 1.17 -2.05
C ARG A 455 29.79 -0.10 -2.84
N SER A 456 29.01 -0.32 -3.89
CA SER A 456 29.22 -1.46 -4.79
C SER A 456 30.55 -1.31 -5.56
N LEU A 457 30.97 -0.08 -5.86
CA LEU A 457 32.24 0.24 -6.50
C LEU A 457 33.41 -0.03 -5.55
N ASP A 458 33.29 0.39 -4.28
CA ASP A 458 34.29 0.13 -3.24
C ASP A 458 34.50 -1.37 -3.00
N GLY A 459 33.43 -2.17 -3.01
CA GLY A 459 33.53 -3.64 -2.92
C GLY A 459 34.22 -4.31 -4.13
N LEU A 460 34.43 -3.59 -5.23
CA LEU A 460 35.18 -4.06 -6.39
C LEU A 460 36.66 -3.66 -6.36
N ARG A 461 37.08 -2.73 -5.49
CA ARG A 461 38.44 -2.20 -5.42
C ARG A 461 39.47 -3.27 -5.09
N ASP A 462 39.15 -4.15 -4.14
CA ASP A 462 40.03 -5.26 -3.71
C ASP A 462 40.31 -6.28 -4.83
N THR A 463 39.43 -6.31 -5.83
CA THR A 463 39.38 -7.36 -6.86
C THR A 463 39.77 -6.86 -8.25
N ILE A 464 39.82 -5.55 -8.45
CA ILE A 464 40.22 -4.92 -9.72
C ILE A 464 41.29 -3.84 -9.44
N PRO A 465 42.47 -4.24 -8.90
CA PRO A 465 43.54 -3.30 -8.62
C PRO A 465 44.00 -2.62 -9.92
N GLY A 466 44.11 -1.29 -9.90
CA GLY A 466 44.55 -0.47 -11.04
C GLY A 466 43.45 0.29 -11.79
N LEU A 467 42.16 0.00 -11.56
CA LEU A 467 41.02 0.70 -12.17
C LEU A 467 40.27 1.64 -11.21
N LEU A 468 40.63 1.65 -9.92
CA LEU A 468 39.95 2.42 -8.87
C LEU A 468 41.00 2.88 -7.83
N PRO A 469 40.93 4.13 -7.33
CA PRO A 469 41.84 4.64 -6.29
C PRO A 469 41.48 4.10 -4.87
N ASP A 470 41.95 4.72 -3.79
CA ASP A 470 41.60 4.33 -2.40
C ASP A 470 40.09 4.39 -2.12
N ALA A 471 39.61 3.59 -1.16
CA ALA A 471 38.19 3.52 -0.79
C ALA A 471 37.60 4.89 -0.44
N VAL A 472 36.41 5.18 -0.95
CA VAL A 472 35.81 6.52 -0.87
C VAL A 472 34.61 6.56 0.09
N THR A 473 34.12 5.40 0.52
CA THR A 473 32.90 5.27 1.33
C THR A 473 33.04 5.65 2.81
N ASP A 474 34.25 5.73 3.37
CA ASP A 474 34.43 6.23 4.74
C ASP A 474 34.04 7.71 4.90
N ILE A 475 33.94 8.45 3.80
CA ILE A 475 33.60 9.87 3.78
C ILE A 475 32.10 10.10 3.57
N VAL A 476 31.35 9.08 3.14
CA VAL A 476 29.88 9.16 3.03
C VAL A 476 29.20 8.82 4.37
N ARG A 477 29.90 8.16 5.31
CA ARG A 477 29.36 7.83 6.65
C ARG A 477 29.45 8.98 7.66
N THR A 478 30.35 9.94 7.49
CA THR A 478 30.75 10.85 8.57
C THR A 478 29.92 12.14 8.68
N GLU A 479 29.13 12.52 7.68
CA GLU A 479 28.18 13.62 7.80
C GLU A 479 26.73 13.11 7.85
N GLY A 480 26.32 12.65 9.03
CA GLY A 480 24.89 12.49 9.36
C GLY A 480 24.40 11.07 9.64
N GLU A 481 25.27 10.06 9.78
CA GLU A 481 24.84 8.76 10.32
C GLU A 481 24.76 8.82 11.86
N LEU A 482 23.60 8.43 12.41
CA LEU A 482 23.37 8.31 13.84
C LEU A 482 24.34 7.26 14.43
N PRO A 483 25.01 7.52 15.57
CA PRO A 483 25.97 6.58 16.16
C PRO A 483 25.38 5.18 16.38
N ASP A 484 26.17 4.14 16.09
CA ASP A 484 25.72 2.73 16.16
C ASP A 484 25.26 2.32 17.57
N CYS A 485 25.85 2.92 18.62
CA CYS A 485 25.42 2.72 20.00
C CYS A 485 23.98 3.21 20.21
N ILE A 486 23.64 4.40 19.70
CA ILE A 486 22.28 4.94 19.79
C ILE A 486 21.31 4.09 18.96
N VAL A 487 21.70 3.65 17.76
CA VAL A 487 20.88 2.75 16.93
C VAL A 487 20.58 1.44 17.68
N SER A 488 21.59 0.87 18.33
CA SER A 488 21.47 -0.37 19.09
C SER A 488 20.56 -0.20 20.31
N ASN A 489 20.75 0.87 21.09
CA ASN A 489 19.94 1.16 22.28
C ASN A 489 18.49 1.47 21.90
N LEU A 490 18.25 2.26 20.85
CA LEU A 490 16.90 2.50 20.32
C LEU A 490 16.22 1.22 19.85
N THR A 491 16.98 0.32 19.21
CA THR A 491 16.48 -0.98 18.78
C THR A 491 16.09 -1.84 19.97
N ALA A 492 16.95 -1.92 20.99
CA ALA A 492 16.69 -2.66 22.21
C ALA A 492 15.45 -2.12 22.94
N HIS A 493 15.37 -0.80 23.12
CA HIS A 493 14.24 -0.13 23.76
C HIS A 493 12.93 -0.30 22.98
N ALA A 494 12.96 -0.15 21.65
CA ALA A 494 11.77 -0.34 20.81
C ALA A 494 11.28 -1.80 20.86
N LYS A 495 12.20 -2.78 20.84
CA LYS A 495 11.84 -4.19 21.01
C LYS A 495 11.24 -4.46 22.39
N ALA A 496 11.86 -3.96 23.46
CA ALA A 496 11.36 -4.10 24.83
C ALA A 496 9.97 -3.47 25.03
N THR A 497 9.61 -2.48 24.22
CA THR A 497 8.28 -1.83 24.21
C THR A 497 7.32 -2.43 23.17
N GLY A 498 7.67 -3.56 22.55
CA GLY A 498 6.80 -4.35 21.67
C GLY A 498 6.66 -3.84 20.23
N TYR A 499 7.57 -2.97 19.75
CA TYR A 499 7.52 -2.51 18.36
C TYR A 499 7.81 -3.65 17.37
N SER A 500 7.06 -3.67 16.26
CA SER A 500 7.36 -4.52 15.11
C SER A 500 8.66 -4.08 14.43
N ALA A 501 9.26 -4.93 13.59
CA ALA A 501 10.46 -4.58 12.82
C ALA A 501 10.29 -3.29 11.99
N HIS A 502 9.09 -3.08 11.43
CA HIS A 502 8.75 -1.84 10.71
C HIS A 502 8.69 -0.62 11.65
N GLY A 503 8.12 -0.79 12.85
CA GLY A 503 8.06 0.27 13.86
C GLY A 503 9.45 0.67 14.36
N VAL A 504 10.30 -0.32 14.65
CA VAL A 504 11.72 -0.10 15.01
C VAL A 504 12.43 0.72 13.92
N ARG A 505 12.26 0.32 12.65
CA ARG A 505 12.85 1.03 11.51
C ARG A 505 12.33 2.47 11.39
N THR A 506 11.03 2.68 11.56
CA THR A 506 10.40 4.01 11.49
C THR A 506 10.96 4.94 12.56
N ARG A 507 11.12 4.44 13.79
CA ARG A 507 11.74 5.19 14.89
C ARG A 507 13.19 5.55 14.62
N ILE A 508 14.00 4.61 14.13
CA ILE A 508 15.39 4.87 13.76
C ILE A 508 15.47 5.94 12.66
N VAL A 509 14.59 5.88 11.67
CA VAL A 509 14.52 6.90 10.60
C VAL A 509 14.17 8.27 11.17
N ALA A 510 13.19 8.35 12.08
CA ALA A 510 12.82 9.60 12.74
C ALA A 510 13.99 10.18 13.56
N VAL A 511 14.69 9.37 14.34
CA VAL A 511 15.84 9.81 15.12
C VAL A 511 17.03 10.19 14.23
N ARG A 512 17.25 9.50 13.10
CA ARG A 512 18.26 9.91 12.11
C ARG A 512 17.95 11.28 11.50
N ALA A 513 16.66 11.56 11.24
CA ALA A 513 16.24 12.87 10.76
C ALA A 513 16.50 13.95 11.81
N LEU A 514 16.15 13.69 13.08
CA LEU A 514 16.46 14.58 14.20
C LEU A 514 17.97 14.78 14.34
N TYR A 515 18.77 13.70 14.35
CA TYR A 515 20.22 13.76 14.41
C TYR A 515 20.80 14.62 13.31
N ARG A 516 20.35 14.45 12.06
CA ARG A 516 20.82 15.24 10.91
C ARG A 516 20.52 16.74 11.06
N LEU A 517 19.35 17.09 11.60
CA LEU A 517 18.87 18.47 11.72
C LEU A 517 19.25 19.16 13.03
N ALA A 518 19.65 18.41 14.05
CA ALA A 518 20.04 18.96 15.34
C ALA A 518 21.31 19.84 15.20
N PRO A 519 21.35 21.02 15.84
CA PRO A 519 22.51 21.91 15.74
C PRO A 519 23.75 21.33 16.40
N ASP A 520 23.58 20.56 17.48
CA ASP A 520 24.67 19.93 18.21
C ASP A 520 24.52 18.39 18.18
N LYS A 521 25.48 17.72 17.52
CA LYS A 521 25.52 16.26 17.41
C LYS A 521 26.04 15.59 18.69
N SER A 522 26.76 16.33 19.54
CA SER A 522 27.30 15.80 20.80
C SER A 522 26.20 15.43 21.79
N LEU A 523 25.00 15.99 21.63
CA LEU A 523 23.79 15.62 22.40
C LEU A 523 23.32 14.18 22.17
N PHE A 524 23.86 13.49 21.15
CA PHE A 524 23.60 12.08 20.87
C PHE A 524 24.76 11.18 21.34
N THR A 525 25.58 11.66 22.27
CA THR A 525 26.61 10.86 22.94
C THR A 525 26.08 10.38 24.28
N GLY A 526 26.20 9.07 24.56
CA GLY A 526 25.71 8.47 25.80
C GLY A 526 24.54 7.50 25.60
N ASP A 527 23.87 7.16 26.69
CA ASP A 527 22.70 6.29 26.66
C ASP A 527 21.44 7.05 26.25
N ILE A 528 20.49 6.37 25.60
CA ILE A 528 19.23 6.98 25.16
C ILE A 528 18.44 7.57 26.33
N GLU A 529 18.61 7.07 27.55
CA GLU A 529 17.96 7.57 28.76
C GLU A 529 18.55 8.91 29.24
N SER A 530 19.81 9.20 28.91
CA SER A 530 20.45 10.48 29.25
C SER A 530 20.16 11.63 28.28
N ILE A 531 19.61 11.32 27.11
CA ILE A 531 19.31 12.32 26.08
C ILE A 531 18.03 13.06 26.45
N ARG A 532 18.08 14.40 26.48
CA ARG A 532 16.92 15.27 26.69
C ARG A 532 16.08 15.38 25.41
N TRP A 533 15.39 14.28 25.08
CA TRP A 533 14.66 14.15 23.81
C TRP A 533 13.65 15.26 23.56
N GLN A 534 12.91 15.69 24.59
CA GLN A 534 11.86 16.68 24.43
C GLN A 534 12.44 18.06 24.04
N GLU A 535 13.43 18.55 24.80
CA GLU A 535 14.14 19.80 24.51
C GLU A 535 14.81 19.75 23.12
N LEU A 536 15.37 18.60 22.75
CA LEU A 536 16.03 18.40 21.46
C LEU A 536 15.05 18.43 20.29
N VAL A 537 13.87 17.81 20.45
CA VAL A 537 12.81 17.82 19.45
C VAL A 537 12.23 19.22 19.29
N GLU A 538 11.95 19.91 20.39
CA GLU A 538 11.39 21.27 20.39
C GLU A 538 12.35 22.29 19.75
N SER A 539 13.62 22.27 20.14
CA SER A 539 14.64 23.16 19.57
C SER A 539 14.87 22.90 18.08
N THR A 540 14.92 21.64 17.65
CA THR A 540 15.08 21.31 16.23
C THR A 540 13.84 21.65 15.41
N LEU A 541 12.64 21.46 15.97
CA LEU A 541 11.37 21.81 15.33
C LEU A 541 11.21 23.32 15.14
N ALA A 542 11.69 24.13 16.09
CA ALA A 542 11.67 25.59 15.99
C ALA A 542 12.50 26.11 14.81
N VAL A 543 13.61 25.44 14.48
CA VAL A 543 14.51 25.80 13.38
C VAL A 543 14.08 25.17 12.04
N HIS A 544 13.60 23.91 12.07
CA HIS A 544 13.29 23.11 10.87
C HIS A 544 11.85 22.54 10.87
N PRO A 545 10.81 23.40 10.87
CA PRO A 545 9.43 22.94 11.08
C PRO A 545 8.89 22.08 9.93
N LYS A 546 9.27 22.35 8.68
CA LYS A 546 8.78 21.61 7.50
C LYS A 546 9.38 20.22 7.42
N GLU A 547 10.68 20.10 7.66
CA GLU A 547 11.43 18.85 7.60
C GLU A 547 11.08 17.91 8.76
N MET A 548 10.79 18.47 9.94
CA MET A 548 10.46 17.71 11.14
C MET A 548 9.00 17.26 11.22
N ALA A 549 8.08 17.91 10.49
CA ALA A 549 6.63 17.67 10.60
C ALA A 549 6.22 16.18 10.44
N VAL A 550 6.88 15.44 9.55
CA VAL A 550 6.56 14.01 9.29
C VAL A 550 7.06 13.10 10.43
N TYR A 551 8.14 13.50 11.11
CA TYR A 551 8.81 12.69 12.13
C TYR A 551 8.38 13.06 13.56
N GLN A 552 7.85 14.26 13.75
CA GLN A 552 7.45 14.81 15.05
C GLN A 552 6.59 13.85 15.89
N PRO A 553 5.53 13.19 15.37
CA PRO A 553 4.70 12.31 16.20
C PRO A 553 5.45 11.12 16.79
N GLU A 554 6.42 10.56 16.04
CA GLU A 554 7.21 9.42 16.52
C GLU A 554 8.30 9.86 17.50
N LEU A 555 8.89 11.04 17.28
CA LEU A 555 9.91 11.61 18.15
C LEU A 555 9.34 12.05 19.51
N LEU A 556 8.19 12.72 19.51
CA LEU A 556 7.50 13.06 20.76
C LEU A 556 7.08 11.80 21.52
N ARG A 557 6.60 10.77 20.82
CA ARG A 557 6.29 9.48 21.45
C ARG A 557 7.54 8.81 22.05
N LEU A 558 8.68 8.90 21.38
CA LEU A 558 9.95 8.39 21.92
C LEU A 558 10.35 9.17 23.19
N ALA A 559 10.27 10.51 23.14
CA ALA A 559 10.57 11.38 24.27
C ALA A 559 9.68 11.05 25.48
N ASP A 560 8.37 10.95 25.27
CA ASP A 560 7.40 10.56 26.30
C ASP A 560 7.70 9.19 26.90
N GLN A 561 8.11 8.22 26.08
CA GLN A 561 8.37 6.86 26.56
C GLN A 561 9.63 6.76 27.40
N ILE A 562 10.70 7.43 26.98
CA ILE A 562 11.98 7.41 27.69
C ILE A 562 11.90 8.26 28.96
N GLY A 563 11.21 9.41 28.91
CA GLY A 563 11.07 10.32 30.04
C GLY A 563 10.11 9.84 31.13
N LYS A 564 9.27 8.83 30.86
CA LYS A 564 8.32 8.29 31.85
C LYS A 564 9.03 7.38 32.86
N PRO A 565 8.90 7.59 34.18
CA PRO A 565 9.36 6.62 35.17
C PRO A 565 8.43 5.40 35.13
N TRP A 566 8.93 4.26 34.65
CA TRP A 566 8.17 3.01 34.64
C TRP A 566 8.24 2.34 36.02
N PRO A 567 7.13 2.22 36.76
CA PRO A 567 7.15 1.47 38.01
C PRO A 567 7.48 -0.01 37.73
N LEU A 568 8.16 -0.66 38.68
CA LEU A 568 8.72 -2.00 38.48
C LEU A 568 7.66 -3.03 38.05
N GLY A 569 6.46 -2.97 38.60
CA GLY A 569 5.36 -3.86 38.24
C GLY A 569 4.95 -3.73 36.77
N TRP A 570 4.77 -2.49 36.30
CA TRP A 570 4.46 -2.18 34.91
C TRP A 570 5.57 -2.59 33.95
N LYS A 571 6.85 -2.34 34.31
CA LYS A 571 8.02 -2.77 33.52
C LYS A 571 8.10 -4.28 33.39
N THR A 572 7.82 -5.00 34.48
CA THR A 572 7.84 -6.48 34.50
C THR A 572 6.70 -7.05 33.65
N LEU A 573 5.50 -6.48 33.77
CA LEU A 573 4.34 -6.88 32.97
C LEU A 573 4.59 -6.66 31.48
N GLN A 574 5.12 -5.49 31.10
CA GLN A 574 5.47 -5.17 29.72
C GLN A 574 6.47 -6.17 29.12
N SER A 575 7.52 -6.50 29.88
CA SER A 575 8.53 -7.49 29.45
C SER A 575 7.90 -8.85 29.14
N LYS A 576 7.02 -9.34 30.03
CA LYS A 576 6.31 -10.62 29.83
C LYS A 576 5.34 -10.60 28.65
N ILE A 577 4.58 -9.51 28.46
CA ILE A 577 3.68 -9.33 27.31
C ILE A 577 4.45 -9.38 26.00
N VAL A 578 5.59 -8.70 25.92
CA VAL A 578 6.44 -8.68 24.73
C VAL A 578 7.05 -10.06 24.47
N LYS A 579 7.51 -10.75 25.52
CA LYS A 579 8.04 -12.12 25.42
C LYS A 579 6.97 -13.10 24.92
N ALA A 580 5.71 -12.93 25.35
CA ALA A 580 4.56 -13.69 24.87
C ALA A 580 4.16 -13.37 23.41
N GLY A 581 4.82 -12.41 22.75
CA GLY A 581 4.58 -12.07 21.36
C GLY A 581 3.31 -11.25 21.11
N ILE A 582 2.71 -10.66 22.16
CA ILE A 582 1.54 -9.81 21.99
C ILE A 582 1.95 -8.54 21.22
N PRO A 583 1.31 -8.23 20.09
CA PRO A 583 1.64 -7.06 19.31
C PRO A 583 1.28 -5.77 20.06
N ARG A 584 2.02 -4.70 19.80
CA ARG A 584 1.79 -3.39 20.44
C ARG A 584 0.35 -2.87 20.31
N ALA A 585 -0.34 -3.17 19.20
CA ALA A 585 -1.72 -2.73 19.00
C ALA A 585 -2.69 -3.33 20.03
N ASP A 586 -2.37 -4.51 20.55
CA ASP A 586 -3.15 -5.23 21.54
C ASP A 586 -2.58 -5.10 22.97
N ASN A 587 -1.39 -4.52 23.11
CA ASN A 587 -0.74 -4.31 24.39
C ASN A 587 -1.44 -3.18 25.19
N PRO A 588 -2.02 -3.50 26.36
CA PRO A 588 -2.79 -2.53 27.15
C PRO A 588 -1.93 -1.65 28.07
N VAL A 589 -0.65 -2.00 28.29
CA VAL A 589 0.18 -1.41 29.36
C VAL A 589 0.31 0.09 29.25
N ASP A 590 0.72 0.62 28.09
CA ASP A 590 0.94 2.06 27.91
C ASP A 590 -0.33 2.87 28.31
N VAL A 591 -1.51 2.38 27.93
CA VAL A 591 -2.80 3.06 28.15
C VAL A 591 -3.21 3.00 29.62
N LEU A 592 -3.12 1.82 30.25
CA LEU A 592 -3.52 1.67 31.65
C LEU A 592 -2.53 2.32 32.60
N MET A 593 -1.23 2.18 32.34
CA MET A 593 -0.16 2.75 33.17
C MET A 593 -0.28 4.27 33.24
N GLU A 594 -0.54 4.94 32.11
CA GLU A 594 -0.70 6.40 32.06
C GLU A 594 -1.79 6.89 33.03
N VAL A 595 -2.89 6.14 33.13
CA VAL A 595 -3.98 6.46 34.07
C VAL A 595 -3.62 6.04 35.50
N ALA A 596 -3.01 4.87 35.67
CA ALA A 596 -2.65 4.32 36.97
C ALA A 596 -1.62 5.18 37.71
N MET A 597 -0.67 5.77 36.97
CA MET A 597 0.37 6.65 37.50
C MET A 597 -0.18 7.92 38.16
N THR A 598 -1.41 8.36 37.84
CA THR A 598 -2.03 9.50 38.54
C THR A 598 -2.33 9.22 40.01
N ASN A 599 -2.33 7.95 40.41
CA ASN A 599 -2.55 7.49 41.78
C ASN A 599 -1.45 6.52 42.24
N ASP A 600 -0.28 6.52 41.59
CA ASP A 600 0.85 5.62 41.87
C ASP A 600 0.51 4.12 41.97
N LEU A 601 -0.47 3.67 41.18
CA LEU A 601 -0.95 2.29 41.23
C LEU A 601 -0.09 1.34 40.40
N GLN A 602 0.22 0.17 40.97
CA GLN A 602 0.80 -0.98 40.29
C GLN A 602 -0.29 -1.81 39.57
N PRO A 603 0.07 -2.64 38.58
CA PRO A 603 -0.88 -3.45 37.82
C PRO A 603 -1.83 -4.30 38.67
N TRP A 604 -1.33 -4.94 39.74
CA TRP A 604 -2.11 -5.81 40.64
C TRP A 604 -3.01 -5.05 41.62
N GLN A 605 -2.82 -3.74 41.76
CA GLN A 605 -3.63 -2.87 42.64
C GLN A 605 -4.84 -2.28 41.91
N LEU A 606 -4.95 -2.49 40.59
CA LEU A 606 -6.08 -2.01 39.82
C LEU A 606 -7.34 -2.80 40.18
N ASP A 607 -8.49 -2.14 40.18
CA ASP A 607 -9.77 -2.81 40.33
C ASP A 607 -10.81 -2.27 39.35
N ARG A 608 -11.94 -2.97 39.31
CA ARG A 608 -13.06 -2.68 38.42
C ARG A 608 -13.61 -1.27 38.61
N GLU A 609 -13.70 -0.79 39.85
CA GLU A 609 -14.26 0.53 40.12
C GLU A 609 -13.35 1.65 39.60
N TRP A 610 -12.03 1.52 39.77
CA TRP A 610 -11.07 2.46 39.16
C TRP A 610 -11.21 2.51 37.64
N ALA A 611 -11.26 1.35 36.97
CA ALA A 611 -11.40 1.29 35.53
C ALA A 611 -12.71 1.93 35.04
N TRP A 612 -13.80 1.70 35.79
CA TRP A 612 -15.12 2.24 35.52
C TRP A 612 -15.21 3.76 35.70
N VAL A 613 -14.64 4.30 36.78
CA VAL A 613 -14.63 5.73 37.05
C VAL A 613 -13.86 6.48 35.96
N HIS A 614 -12.71 5.95 35.52
CA HIS A 614 -11.97 6.54 34.42
C HIS A 614 -12.76 6.47 33.10
N GLU A 615 -13.36 5.33 32.74
CA GLU A 615 -14.21 5.20 31.54
C GLU A 615 -15.26 6.31 31.47
N ARG A 616 -15.89 6.61 32.61
CA ARG A 616 -16.98 7.59 32.71
C ARG A 616 -16.56 9.04 32.46
N SER A 617 -15.29 9.39 32.71
CA SER A 617 -14.74 10.73 32.50
C SER A 617 -14.34 10.98 31.04
N LEU A 618 -14.19 9.91 30.26
CA LEU A 618 -13.74 9.98 28.88
C LEU A 618 -14.86 10.43 27.91
N ARG A 619 -14.42 11.00 26.78
CA ARG A 619 -15.27 11.26 25.61
C ARG A 619 -15.61 9.95 24.87
N PRO A 620 -16.70 9.88 24.09
CA PRO A 620 -17.18 8.64 23.48
C PRO A 620 -16.18 7.86 22.62
N ASP A 621 -15.28 8.55 21.92
CA ASP A 621 -14.22 7.97 21.09
C ASP A 621 -13.10 7.34 21.95
N LEU A 622 -12.67 8.05 23.00
CA LEU A 622 -11.65 7.57 23.93
C LEU A 622 -12.14 6.39 24.78
N ARG A 623 -13.44 6.33 25.09
CA ARG A 623 -14.05 5.17 25.79
C ARG A 623 -13.81 3.87 25.05
N ARG A 624 -13.95 3.84 23.72
CA ARG A 624 -13.71 2.61 22.95
C ARG A 624 -12.27 2.12 23.08
N LYS A 625 -11.31 3.05 23.07
CA LYS A 625 -9.90 2.74 23.28
C LYS A 625 -9.68 2.19 24.69
N TRP A 626 -10.29 2.82 25.70
CA TRP A 626 -10.21 2.39 27.10
C TRP A 626 -10.84 1.01 27.33
N THR A 627 -12.08 0.80 26.89
CA THR A 627 -12.77 -0.49 26.99
C THR A 627 -11.98 -1.63 26.34
N ARG A 628 -11.38 -1.37 25.18
CA ARG A 628 -10.50 -2.35 24.53
C ARG A 628 -9.24 -2.61 25.34
N ALA A 629 -8.60 -1.58 25.88
CA ALA A 629 -7.41 -1.74 26.71
C ALA A 629 -7.71 -2.55 27.98
N VAL A 630 -8.85 -2.30 28.64
CA VAL A 630 -9.32 -3.07 29.80
C VAL A 630 -9.59 -4.53 29.42
N ALA A 631 -10.30 -4.79 28.32
CA ALA A 631 -10.57 -6.16 27.87
C ALA A 631 -9.27 -6.92 27.51
N ASN A 632 -8.33 -6.25 26.84
CA ASN A 632 -7.03 -6.83 26.52
C ASN A 632 -6.22 -7.11 27.79
N PHE A 633 -6.30 -6.24 28.81
CA PHE A 633 -5.65 -6.46 30.10
C PHE A 633 -6.24 -7.66 30.84
N ASP A 634 -7.56 -7.82 30.87
CA ASP A 634 -8.20 -9.01 31.44
C ASP A 634 -7.85 -10.29 30.67
N ALA A 635 -7.72 -10.20 29.35
CA ALA A 635 -7.33 -11.32 28.51
C ALA A 635 -5.89 -11.82 28.79
N LEU A 636 -5.03 -11.00 29.39
CA LEU A 636 -3.68 -11.42 29.79
C LEU A 636 -3.69 -12.56 30.83
N ARG A 637 -4.78 -12.73 31.58
CA ARG A 637 -4.96 -13.85 32.52
C ARG A 637 -4.92 -15.22 31.86
N ALA A 638 -5.24 -15.28 30.55
CA ALA A 638 -5.15 -16.52 29.79
C ALA A 638 -3.71 -16.95 29.51
N LEU A 639 -2.71 -16.10 29.81
CA LEU A 639 -1.29 -16.40 29.64
C LEU A 639 -0.68 -16.87 30.97
N PRO A 640 -0.28 -18.15 31.09
CA PRO A 640 0.24 -18.71 32.34
C PRO A 640 1.43 -17.92 32.91
N GLU A 641 2.37 -17.49 32.04
CA GLU A 641 3.55 -16.73 32.47
C GLU A 641 3.22 -15.40 33.16
N ILE A 642 2.06 -14.80 32.87
CA ILE A 642 1.61 -13.54 33.46
C ILE A 642 0.81 -13.81 34.74
N GLU A 643 -0.10 -14.78 34.71
CA GLU A 643 -0.93 -15.14 35.86
C GLU A 643 -0.06 -15.65 37.03
N GLU A 644 0.90 -16.54 36.77
CA GLU A 644 1.82 -17.07 37.79
C GLU A 644 2.71 -15.99 38.42
N ALA A 645 2.94 -14.87 37.71
CA ALA A 645 3.77 -13.79 38.20
C ALA A 645 3.04 -12.87 39.20
N GLY A 646 1.73 -13.06 39.42
CA GLY A 646 0.94 -12.23 40.32
C GLY A 646 0.89 -10.76 39.91
N LEU A 647 1.07 -10.47 38.61
CA LEU A 647 1.13 -9.10 38.08
C LEU A 647 -0.24 -8.52 37.77
N LEU A 648 -1.29 -9.34 37.75
CA LEU A 648 -2.65 -8.88 37.49
C LEU A 648 -3.43 -8.81 38.82
N PRO A 649 -4.50 -8.01 38.91
CA PRO A 649 -5.36 -8.00 40.09
C PRO A 649 -5.95 -9.39 40.37
N ALA A 650 -6.50 -9.64 41.56
CA ALA A 650 -7.16 -10.92 41.84
C ALA A 650 -8.42 -11.15 40.96
N LEU A 651 -9.12 -10.08 40.59
CA LEU A 651 -10.37 -10.13 39.84
C LEU A 651 -10.27 -9.30 38.54
N PRO A 652 -10.96 -9.70 37.44
CA PRO A 652 -10.93 -8.93 36.21
C PRO A 652 -11.53 -7.53 36.40
N LEU A 653 -11.00 -6.57 35.64
CA LEU A 653 -11.42 -5.17 35.66
C LEU A 653 -12.75 -4.96 34.93
N GLY A 654 -13.02 -5.72 33.87
CA GLY A 654 -14.23 -5.66 33.07
C GLY A 654 -15.40 -6.51 33.60
N PRO A 655 -16.55 -6.48 32.90
CA PRO A 655 -16.79 -5.74 31.67
C PRO A 655 -17.04 -4.23 31.91
N MET A 656 -16.63 -3.39 30.95
CA MET A 656 -16.97 -1.97 30.92
C MET A 656 -18.33 -1.76 30.22
N PRO A 657 -19.07 -0.66 30.50
CA PRO A 657 -20.35 -0.38 29.85
C PRO A 657 -20.25 -0.36 28.33
N ARG A 658 -21.22 -0.96 27.63
CA ARG A 658 -21.29 -0.87 26.17
C ARG A 658 -21.62 0.56 25.73
N VAL A 659 -21.05 0.98 24.59
CA VAL A 659 -21.29 2.31 24.03
C VAL A 659 -22.78 2.46 23.68
N GLY A 660 -23.41 3.53 24.18
CA GLY A 660 -24.83 3.82 23.92
C GLY A 660 -25.82 3.18 24.89
N THR A 661 -25.39 2.22 25.73
CA THR A 661 -26.22 1.61 26.78
C THR A 661 -25.97 2.22 28.15
N ARG A 662 -25.40 3.44 28.20
CA ARG A 662 -25.04 4.08 29.47
C ARG A 662 -26.31 4.35 30.28
N LEU A 663 -26.38 3.70 31.42
CA LEU A 663 -27.39 3.97 32.43
C LEU A 663 -27.03 5.28 33.13
N LYS A 664 -28.04 6.14 33.32
CA LYS A 664 -27.87 7.50 33.85
C LYS A 664 -27.25 7.47 35.26
N ASN A 665 -27.67 6.52 36.07
CA ASN A 665 -27.36 6.32 37.48
C ASN A 665 -26.16 5.40 37.71
N ALA A 666 -25.58 4.78 36.67
CA ALA A 666 -24.44 3.86 36.78
C ALA A 666 -23.09 4.55 37.05
N HIS A 667 -23.00 5.30 38.14
CA HIS A 667 -21.80 6.02 38.58
C HIS A 667 -20.68 5.08 38.98
N PHE A 668 -21.02 4.00 39.68
CA PHE A 668 -20.14 2.91 40.10
C PHE A 668 -20.60 1.60 39.43
N PRO A 669 -19.70 0.63 39.22
CA PRO A 669 -20.10 -0.72 38.86
C PRO A 669 -20.97 -1.31 39.98
N LEU A 670 -21.94 -2.16 39.63
CA LEU A 670 -22.68 -2.91 40.65
C LEU A 670 -21.76 -3.93 41.35
N PRO A 671 -22.07 -4.29 42.61
CA PRO A 671 -21.52 -5.49 43.25
C PRO A 671 -21.68 -6.72 42.34
N ARG A 672 -20.71 -7.63 42.31
CA ARG A 672 -20.72 -8.76 41.35
C ARG A 672 -21.89 -9.69 41.60
N SER A 673 -22.18 -9.98 42.87
CA SER A 673 -23.34 -10.78 43.25
C SER A 673 -24.63 -10.15 42.73
N PHE A 674 -24.80 -8.84 42.95
CA PHE A 674 -25.99 -8.11 42.55
C PHE A 674 -26.12 -7.98 41.03
N GLU A 675 -25.03 -7.69 40.31
CA GLU A 675 -25.01 -7.67 38.84
C GLU A 675 -25.38 -9.03 38.25
N SER A 676 -24.87 -10.13 38.81
CA SER A 676 -25.17 -11.48 38.33
C SER A 676 -26.64 -11.84 38.52
N ALA A 677 -27.24 -11.45 39.65
CA ALA A 677 -28.67 -11.66 39.87
C ALA A 677 -29.57 -10.84 38.94
N LEU A 678 -29.04 -9.75 38.38
CA LEU A 678 -29.71 -8.87 37.43
C LEU A 678 -29.41 -9.23 35.97
N GLU A 679 -28.71 -10.33 35.70
CA GLU A 679 -28.41 -10.74 34.34
C GLU A 679 -29.70 -11.05 33.55
N GLY A 680 -29.80 -10.48 32.35
CA GLY A 680 -30.99 -10.59 31.49
C GLY A 680 -32.14 -9.63 31.84
N GLU A 681 -32.01 -8.83 32.91
CA GLU A 681 -33.03 -7.86 33.30
C GLU A 681 -33.15 -6.69 32.32
N ASN A 682 -34.32 -6.06 32.33
CA ASN A 682 -34.57 -4.91 31.47
C ASN A 682 -33.79 -3.66 31.94
N LYS A 683 -33.63 -2.71 31.02
CA LYS A 683 -32.90 -1.46 31.24
C LYS A 683 -33.39 -0.68 32.48
N GLN A 684 -34.69 -0.68 32.76
CA GLN A 684 -35.26 0.12 33.86
C GLN A 684 -34.90 -0.48 35.23
N VAL A 685 -34.90 -1.81 35.35
CA VAL A 685 -34.47 -2.50 36.58
C VAL A 685 -32.99 -2.27 36.83
N LEU A 686 -32.14 -2.42 35.81
CA LEU A 686 -30.71 -2.13 35.92
C LEU A 686 -30.44 -0.67 36.32
N GLU A 687 -31.19 0.28 35.75
CA GLU A 687 -31.10 1.70 36.09
C GLU A 687 -31.49 1.98 37.55
N SER A 688 -32.51 1.29 38.05
CA SER A 688 -32.91 1.34 39.46
C SER A 688 -31.87 0.71 40.40
N ALA A 689 -31.26 -0.40 40.00
CA ALA A 689 -30.25 -1.07 40.81
C ALA A 689 -29.00 -0.20 40.97
N HIS A 690 -28.55 0.43 39.88
CA HIS A 690 -27.44 1.38 39.94
C HIS A 690 -27.79 2.64 40.75
N PHE A 691 -29.05 3.10 40.71
CA PHE A 691 -29.51 4.19 41.57
C PHE A 691 -29.41 3.82 43.05
N LEU A 692 -29.94 2.66 43.42
CA LEU A 692 -29.87 2.14 44.79
C LEU A 692 -28.42 2.03 45.25
N TRP A 693 -27.57 1.37 44.45
CA TRP A 693 -26.15 1.22 44.77
C TRP A 693 -25.42 2.55 44.95
N ARG A 694 -25.71 3.53 44.07
CA ARG A 694 -25.17 4.89 44.20
C ARG A 694 -25.58 5.55 45.51
N CYS A 695 -26.82 5.35 45.97
CA CYS A 695 -27.29 5.92 47.23
C CYS A 695 -26.57 5.31 48.42
N LEU A 696 -26.46 3.98 48.47
CA LEU A 696 -25.79 3.28 49.57
C LEU A 696 -24.30 3.66 49.68
N ARG A 697 -23.62 3.82 48.54
CA ARG A 697 -22.26 4.36 48.49
C ARG A 697 -22.16 5.79 49.01
N ALA A 698 -23.16 6.64 48.74
CA ALA A 698 -23.15 8.02 49.20
C ALA A 698 -23.53 8.16 50.68
N PHE A 699 -24.31 7.22 51.22
CA PHE A 699 -24.61 7.14 52.64
C PHE A 699 -23.42 6.65 53.47
N GLY A 700 -22.39 6.11 52.82
CA GLY A 700 -21.21 5.55 53.49
C GLY A 700 -21.41 4.14 54.01
N ASP A 701 -22.50 3.46 53.61
CA ASP A 701 -22.80 2.10 54.06
C ASP A 701 -21.82 1.08 53.47
N TYR A 702 -21.27 1.37 52.29
CA TYR A 702 -20.31 0.52 51.58
C TYR A 702 -19.15 1.31 50.97
N ALA A 703 -17.99 0.68 50.92
CA ALA A 703 -16.76 1.19 50.34
C ALA A 703 -16.48 0.62 48.93
N ARG A 704 -15.37 1.08 48.34
CA ARG A 704 -14.88 0.60 47.04
C ARG A 704 -14.50 -0.88 47.12
N GLY A 705 -15.09 -1.69 46.24
CA GLY A 705 -14.83 -3.13 46.15
C GLY A 705 -15.76 -4.02 46.99
N ASP A 706 -16.63 -3.45 47.83
CA ASP A 706 -17.58 -4.24 48.62
C ASP A 706 -18.57 -5.01 47.72
N ASP A 707 -18.83 -6.27 48.09
CA ASP A 707 -19.81 -7.15 47.44
C ASP A 707 -20.82 -7.68 48.47
N PRO A 708 -21.71 -6.83 49.01
CA PRO A 708 -22.65 -7.21 50.04
C PRO A 708 -23.73 -8.17 49.51
N LEU A 709 -24.31 -8.97 50.42
CA LEU A 709 -25.40 -9.88 50.09
C LEU A 709 -26.59 -9.12 49.50
N ILE A 710 -27.16 -9.66 48.42
CA ILE A 710 -28.31 -9.06 47.72
C ILE A 710 -29.46 -8.79 48.69
N ALA A 711 -29.76 -9.73 49.58
CA ALA A 711 -30.81 -9.59 50.58
C ALA A 711 -30.65 -8.34 51.47
N MET A 712 -29.42 -7.92 51.77
CA MET A 712 -29.15 -6.68 52.52
C MET A 712 -29.35 -5.43 51.67
N LEU A 713 -28.91 -5.48 50.41
CA LEU A 713 -29.05 -4.37 49.46
C LEU A 713 -30.52 -4.03 49.19
N VAL A 714 -31.39 -5.05 49.09
CA VAL A 714 -32.81 -4.88 48.77
C VAL A 714 -33.75 -5.10 49.97
N ALA A 715 -33.21 -5.06 51.19
CA ALA A 715 -34.00 -5.08 52.42
C ALA A 715 -34.94 -3.87 52.48
N GLU A 716 -36.13 -4.05 53.05
CA GLU A 716 -37.17 -3.00 53.05
C GLU A 716 -36.69 -1.72 53.75
N GLU A 717 -35.96 -1.87 54.86
CA GLU A 717 -35.32 -0.78 55.60
C GLU A 717 -34.34 0.02 54.72
N THR A 718 -33.52 -0.68 53.93
CA THR A 718 -32.55 -0.08 52.99
C THR A 718 -33.27 0.71 51.88
N LEU A 719 -34.36 0.14 51.35
CA LEU A 719 -35.17 0.75 50.30
C LEU A 719 -35.92 1.99 50.80
N GLU A 720 -36.54 1.93 51.98
CA GLU A 720 -37.21 3.07 52.61
C GLU A 720 -36.23 4.21 52.93
N ARG A 721 -35.08 3.87 53.53
CA ARG A 721 -34.01 4.85 53.79
C ARG A 721 -33.56 5.52 52.50
N THR A 722 -33.37 4.76 51.42
CA THR A 722 -33.01 5.29 50.11
C THR A 722 -34.07 6.27 49.59
N MET A 723 -35.36 5.97 49.71
CA MET A 723 -36.43 6.89 49.31
C MET A 723 -36.39 8.21 50.10
N GLN A 724 -36.14 8.13 51.41
CA GLN A 724 -36.21 9.28 52.32
C GLN A 724 -34.96 10.17 52.28
N GLN A 725 -33.77 9.58 52.18
CA GLN A 725 -32.50 10.29 52.40
C GLN A 725 -31.73 10.65 51.12
N GLN A 726 -32.08 10.06 49.97
CA GLN A 726 -31.40 10.37 48.71
C GLN A 726 -31.61 11.83 48.28
N THR A 727 -30.59 12.43 47.68
CA THR A 727 -30.63 13.82 47.16
C THR A 727 -30.35 13.93 45.67
N PHE A 728 -30.27 12.79 44.96
CA PHE A 728 -29.84 12.73 43.56
C PHE A 728 -30.95 13.03 42.56
N MET A 729 -32.21 12.86 42.95
CA MET A 729 -33.36 13.10 42.09
C MET A 729 -34.61 13.46 42.90
N LEU A 730 -35.67 13.84 42.17
CA LEU A 730 -36.98 14.13 42.77
C LEU A 730 -37.54 12.89 43.48
N ALA A 731 -38.23 13.11 44.60
CA ALA A 731 -38.78 12.05 45.45
C ALA A 731 -39.67 11.05 44.66
N GLN A 732 -40.50 11.54 43.74
CA GLN A 732 -41.34 10.70 42.88
C GLN A 732 -40.51 9.76 41.99
N SER A 733 -39.41 10.25 41.42
CA SER A 733 -38.50 9.43 40.60
C SER A 733 -37.77 8.38 41.45
N ALA A 734 -37.33 8.76 42.65
CA ALA A 734 -36.71 7.83 43.59
C ALA A 734 -37.69 6.72 44.01
N GLN A 735 -38.94 7.09 44.32
CA GLN A 735 -40.01 6.13 44.62
C GLN A 735 -40.26 5.17 43.46
N ALA A 736 -40.28 5.66 42.21
CA ALA A 736 -40.42 4.81 41.04
C ALA A 736 -39.24 3.84 40.86
N HIS A 737 -38.01 4.26 41.15
CA HIS A 737 -36.85 3.36 41.09
C HIS A 737 -36.91 2.28 42.18
N VAL A 738 -37.25 2.67 43.41
CA VAL A 738 -37.38 1.73 44.55
C VAL A 738 -38.53 0.75 44.35
N ALA A 739 -39.68 1.20 43.85
CA ALA A 739 -40.80 0.31 43.50
C ALA A 739 -40.37 -0.79 42.51
N ARG A 740 -39.64 -0.43 41.45
CA ARG A 740 -39.12 -1.43 40.49
C ARG A 740 -38.18 -2.46 41.13
N ILE A 741 -37.40 -2.07 42.14
CA ILE A 741 -36.53 -3.01 42.86
C ILE A 741 -37.35 -3.92 43.78
N ARG A 742 -38.41 -3.42 44.42
CA ARG A 742 -39.36 -4.26 45.17
C ARG A 742 -40.03 -5.28 44.26
N ASP A 743 -40.58 -4.84 43.13
CA ASP A 743 -41.24 -5.71 42.15
C ASP A 743 -40.26 -6.79 41.65
N TRP A 744 -39.03 -6.40 41.33
CA TRP A 744 -37.97 -7.33 40.94
C TRP A 744 -37.65 -8.34 42.06
N ARG A 745 -37.46 -7.88 43.30
CA ARG A 745 -37.21 -8.74 44.47
C ARG A 745 -38.33 -9.77 44.65
N GLU A 746 -39.58 -9.33 44.59
CA GLU A 746 -40.77 -10.18 44.76
C GLU A 746 -40.94 -11.18 43.62
N SER A 747 -40.53 -10.83 42.40
CA SER A 747 -40.56 -11.75 41.25
C SER A 747 -39.53 -12.90 41.36
N ARG A 748 -38.55 -12.79 42.27
CA ARG A 748 -37.40 -13.70 42.38
C ARG A 748 -37.43 -14.64 43.60
N VAL A 749 -38.57 -14.69 44.31
CA VAL A 749 -38.81 -15.33 45.63
C VAL A 749 -38.47 -16.84 45.75
N VAL A 750 -37.89 -17.47 44.72
CA VAL A 750 -37.41 -18.86 44.81
C VAL A 750 -35.88 -18.96 44.97
N THR A 751 -35.08 -17.88 44.79
CA THR A 751 -33.61 -18.03 44.70
C THR A 751 -32.72 -16.86 45.16
N ILE A 752 -33.16 -15.98 46.07
CA ILE A 752 -32.32 -14.90 46.65
C ILE A 752 -32.02 -15.16 48.12
#